data_AF-A0A7S3HBH9-F1
#
_entry.id   AF-A0A7S3HBH9-F1
#
_cell.length_a   1.000
_cell.length_b   1.000
_cell.length_c   1.000
_cell.angle_alpha   90.00
_cell.angle_beta   90.00
_cell.angle_gamma   90.00
#
_symmetry.space_group_name_H-M   'P 1'
#
loop_
_entity.id
_entity.type
_entity.pdbx_description
1 polymer ?
#
loop_
_entity_poly.entity_id
_entity_poly.type
_entity_poly.pdbx_seq_one_letter_code
_entity_poly.pdbx_strand_id
1 'polypeptide(L)'
;DASAVTVSYTHIWRAHEFRTVNIWFLCAQSTLNTNACVLVATATIKGALTVWQLSDTHEPQLYASCTTPSGEIVTAIALTRRECLSYVVIGDARGSVSLFALPSAPAAQDSVMVQLVAFMKLHGSDPVSCIEPHSSGFVTAGHDGMVNIYQEVSCKSDQSLSWVHVSKLNCLPINTPDQIIVAEDSSSGDVRDVGLFVCGYHGSAFMIWDLRRGYQVMRVEGGGWKRPHRCMLSSIGDSAQLVRGLPSVLFVCPAPLLKDNTVLQLFGAQPVCSEPSANNSEVVTSFPQHLGCPAHGKVAYCNTLLSIPTVVEGSVQEKKFVVVGGEESCVKVFSAPDLLLCQEMSLSLNSSLKSLSSAHSATNPERGIVLGGGGKLQYYIWTYDGALGSTSSSSLGAVLHTAAEGTTWAKATQDHRILSVQCAYLDASVSVHPKTGVEMFVERYSILLCDSRGTATLGLFEYAPLSAVTGAKKAVFYAQFRVLQTLQPSQCPLLSSSLLYASATREGVSAKREGLVTIFGDTAGSVSVWTLARETNLSLASAVWKPAVKCGSYVAHSMGANALSATIVAGAACADNAAQLLICSGGDDQSISCARCTVQFDSAVAENEVNIDVCKVVDASGSAIKGLKLVPASLSVLFNPAGDEGGVSAEWEYHLASAGYDQRLSLWAVTLAMDQPASDYHTNQEKPSTSGSTLRVEWKAGAMVNVSDVGAVDVLRSRSADVDASEVLCCVVGEGMQMFNLVL
;
A
#
# COMPACT_ATOMS: atom_id res chain seq x y z
N ASP A 1 -35.89 44.87 8.46
CA ASP A 1 -34.95 46.00 8.39
C ASP A 1 -33.56 45.54 8.00
N ALA A 2 -33.17 45.78 6.74
CA ALA A 2 -31.81 45.54 6.29
C ALA A 2 -30.95 46.73 6.75
N SER A 3 -30.27 46.60 7.89
CA SER A 3 -29.25 47.55 8.30
C SER A 3 -28.20 47.63 7.19
N ALA A 4 -28.03 48.82 6.60
CA ALA A 4 -27.01 49.03 5.58
C ALA A 4 -25.63 48.73 6.17
N VAL A 5 -24.96 47.72 5.63
CA VAL A 5 -23.57 47.41 6.00
C VAL A 5 -22.68 48.49 5.42
N THR A 6 -22.20 49.40 6.26
CA THR A 6 -21.22 50.42 5.86
C THR A 6 -19.81 49.91 6.10
N VAL A 7 -19.01 49.82 5.03
CA VAL A 7 -17.58 49.49 5.12
C VAL A 7 -16.81 50.78 5.39
N SER A 8 -16.22 50.92 6.58
CA SER A 8 -15.34 52.03 6.94
C SER A 8 -13.88 51.57 6.98
N TYR A 9 -12.98 52.40 6.46
CA TYR A 9 -11.54 52.17 6.59
C TYR A 9 -11.10 52.29 8.05
N THR A 10 -10.34 51.29 8.55
CA THR A 10 -9.91 51.26 9.95
C THR A 10 -8.39 51.43 10.11
N HIS A 11 -7.56 50.62 9.43
CA HIS A 11 -6.12 50.56 9.68
C HIS A 11 -5.30 50.25 8.41
N ILE A 12 -4.04 50.70 8.40
CA ILE A 12 -3.00 50.30 7.44
C ILE A 12 -1.70 50.04 8.19
N TRP A 13 -1.00 48.98 7.82
CA TRP A 13 0.34 48.72 8.32
C TRP A 13 1.23 48.14 7.22
N ARG A 14 2.54 48.30 7.40
CA ARG A 14 3.53 47.71 6.50
C ARG A 14 3.89 46.32 7.01
N ALA A 15 3.23 45.30 6.48
CA ALA A 15 3.49 43.91 6.88
C ALA A 15 4.91 43.44 6.52
N HIS A 16 5.46 43.89 5.40
CA HIS A 16 6.75 43.41 4.90
C HIS A 16 7.59 44.53 4.28
N GLU A 17 8.91 44.33 4.24
CA GLU A 17 9.79 45.17 3.42
C GLU A 17 9.56 44.95 1.92
N PHE A 18 9.26 43.69 1.56
CA PHE A 18 8.96 43.25 0.20
C PHE A 18 7.45 43.28 -0.09
N ARG A 19 7.08 43.16 -1.37
CA ARG A 19 5.69 43.07 -1.81
C ARG A 19 5.01 41.85 -1.15
N THR A 20 3.91 42.12 -0.45
CA THR A 20 2.97 41.10 0.00
C THR A 20 2.21 40.56 -1.21
N VAL A 21 2.23 39.24 -1.41
CA VAL A 21 1.58 38.58 -2.55
C VAL A 21 0.34 37.82 -2.15
N ASN A 22 0.32 37.23 -0.96
CA ASN A 22 -0.79 36.43 -0.46
C ASN A 22 -1.12 36.81 1.00
N ILE A 23 -2.40 36.73 1.33
CA ILE A 23 -2.96 37.06 2.64
C ILE A 23 -3.99 35.97 2.99
N TRP A 24 -3.92 35.44 4.20
CA TRP A 24 -4.88 34.47 4.71
C TRP A 24 -5.37 34.88 6.10
N PHE A 25 -6.64 34.58 6.37
CA PHE A 25 -7.22 34.69 7.70
C PHE A 25 -7.18 33.32 8.35
N LEU A 26 -6.46 33.22 9.47
CA LEU A 26 -6.34 32.01 10.27
C LEU A 26 -7.31 32.17 11.45
N CYS A 27 -8.45 31.49 11.39
CA CYS A 27 -9.38 31.49 12.51
C CYS A 27 -8.86 30.52 13.58
N ALA A 28 -8.36 31.06 14.69
CA ALA A 28 -8.12 30.24 15.87
C ALA A 28 -9.48 29.94 16.51
N GLN A 29 -10.03 28.75 16.27
CA GLN A 29 -11.19 28.28 17.03
C GLN A 29 -10.80 28.26 18.52
N SER A 30 -11.33 29.21 19.26
CA SER A 30 -11.16 29.28 20.70
C SER A 30 -12.13 28.31 21.35
N THR A 31 -11.65 27.17 21.82
CA THR A 31 -12.44 26.24 22.65
C THR A 31 -12.71 26.76 24.05
N LEU A 32 -12.15 27.91 24.42
CA LEU A 32 -12.30 28.53 25.75
C LEU A 32 -12.63 30.02 25.58
N ASN A 33 -13.87 30.40 25.92
CA ASN A 33 -14.34 31.78 26.11
C ASN A 33 -13.20 32.68 26.66
N THR A 34 -12.80 33.82 26.09
CA THR A 34 -13.65 35.00 25.86
C THR A 34 -13.13 36.03 24.83
N ASN A 35 -12.01 35.85 24.11
CA ASN A 35 -11.60 36.81 23.06
C ASN A 35 -11.11 36.05 21.81
N ALA A 36 -11.96 35.95 20.78
CA ALA A 36 -11.57 35.39 19.50
C ALA A 36 -10.47 36.28 18.88
N CYS A 37 -9.22 35.81 18.92
CA CYS A 37 -8.12 36.45 18.24
C CYS A 37 -8.18 36.10 16.75
N VAL A 38 -8.23 37.13 15.89
CA VAL A 38 -8.10 36.93 14.45
C VAL A 38 -6.62 36.96 14.10
N LEU A 39 -6.11 35.82 13.65
CA LEU A 39 -4.76 35.75 13.12
C LEU A 39 -4.80 36.04 11.61
N VAL A 40 -3.88 36.86 11.13
CA VAL A 40 -3.70 37.14 9.70
C VAL A 40 -2.30 36.71 9.31
N ALA A 41 -2.19 35.87 8.29
CA ALA A 41 -0.91 35.50 7.72
C ALA A 41 -0.66 36.26 6.42
N THR A 42 0.55 36.78 6.23
CA THR A 42 0.95 37.48 5.01
C THR A 42 2.26 36.93 4.48
N ALA A 43 2.35 36.69 3.17
CA ALA A 43 3.55 36.14 2.53
C ALA A 43 4.11 37.05 1.44
N THR A 44 5.41 36.92 1.19
CA THR A 44 6.16 37.70 0.17
C THR A 44 6.65 36.85 -0.98
N ILE A 45 7.15 37.52 -2.03
CA ILE A 45 7.82 36.88 -3.17
C ILE A 45 9.11 36.11 -2.80
N LYS A 46 9.68 36.34 -1.61
CA LYS A 46 10.92 35.70 -1.14
C LYS A 46 10.66 34.56 -0.14
N GLY A 47 9.43 34.08 -0.07
CA GLY A 47 9.04 33.02 0.86
C GLY A 47 9.01 33.41 2.33
N ALA A 48 9.17 34.69 2.67
CA ALA A 48 8.94 35.16 4.03
C ALA A 48 7.43 35.15 4.34
N LEU A 49 7.06 34.52 5.45
CA LEU A 49 5.71 34.44 6.01
C LEU A 49 5.71 35.10 7.38
N THR A 50 4.72 35.97 7.61
CA THR A 50 4.51 36.60 8.90
C THR A 50 3.07 36.42 9.34
N VAL A 51 2.88 35.95 10.57
CA VAL A 51 1.59 35.81 11.25
C VAL A 51 1.42 37.00 12.19
N TRP A 52 0.29 37.66 12.06
CA TRP A 52 -0.12 38.85 12.80
C TRP A 52 -1.32 38.50 13.66
N GLN A 53 -1.34 39.01 14.88
CA GLN A 53 -2.50 39.00 15.75
C GLN A 53 -3.23 40.33 15.64
N LEU A 54 -4.48 40.28 15.22
CA LEU A 54 -5.37 41.43 15.24
C LEU A 54 -6.09 41.48 16.59
N SER A 55 -5.94 42.59 17.29
CA SER A 55 -6.71 42.93 18.48
C SER A 55 -7.65 44.09 18.20
N ASP A 56 -8.65 44.27 19.06
CA ASP A 56 -9.54 45.43 18.99
C ASP A 56 -8.79 46.76 19.13
N THR A 57 -7.58 46.73 19.71
CA THR A 57 -6.71 47.89 20.00
C THR A 57 -5.91 48.40 18.79
N HIS A 58 -6.43 48.22 17.58
CA HIS A 58 -6.08 48.96 16.36
C HIS A 58 -4.72 48.68 15.69
N GLU A 59 -3.66 48.28 16.41
CA GLU A 59 -2.37 47.92 15.79
C GLU A 59 -2.16 46.39 15.70
N PRO A 60 -1.98 45.83 14.49
CA PRO A 60 -1.61 44.43 14.31
C PRO A 60 -0.28 44.11 15.01
N GLN A 61 -0.29 43.13 15.90
CA GLN A 61 0.90 42.68 16.59
C GLN A 61 1.57 41.54 15.83
N LEU A 62 2.89 41.60 15.69
CA LEU A 62 3.65 40.48 15.16
C LEU A 62 3.51 39.28 16.11
N TYR A 63 2.93 38.20 15.63
CA TYR A 63 2.79 36.97 16.40
C TYR A 63 4.01 36.07 16.20
N ALA A 64 4.32 35.75 14.94
CA ALA A 64 5.49 34.96 14.59
C ALA A 64 5.87 35.14 13.10
N SER A 65 7.10 34.81 12.74
CA SER A 65 7.56 34.80 11.35
C SER A 65 8.37 33.55 11.00
N CYS A 66 8.41 33.20 9.72
CA CYS A 66 9.33 32.19 9.19
C CYS A 66 9.66 32.47 7.72
N THR A 67 10.63 31.73 7.19
CA THR A 67 10.92 31.70 5.76
C THR A 67 10.77 30.28 5.26
N THR A 68 10.22 30.11 4.05
CA THR A 68 10.15 28.78 3.42
C THR A 68 11.54 28.19 3.24
N PRO A 69 11.73 26.87 3.40
CA PRO A 69 13.05 26.25 3.23
C PRO A 69 13.63 26.41 1.81
N SER A 70 12.75 26.55 0.83
CA SER A 70 13.06 26.76 -0.58
C SER A 70 13.29 28.23 -0.94
N GLY A 71 12.90 29.18 -0.08
CA GLY A 71 12.83 30.61 -0.41
C GLY A 71 11.74 30.96 -1.43
N GLU A 72 10.84 30.01 -1.74
CA GLU A 72 9.76 30.17 -2.71
C GLU A 72 8.50 30.74 -2.07
N ILE A 73 7.63 31.30 -2.91
CA ILE A 73 6.38 31.95 -2.50
C ILE A 73 5.48 30.95 -1.78
N VAL A 74 4.97 31.31 -0.60
CA VAL A 74 3.91 30.55 0.08
C VAL A 74 2.62 30.72 -0.71
N THR A 75 2.02 29.61 -1.14
CA THR A 75 0.79 29.57 -1.95
C THR A 75 -0.42 29.04 -1.18
N ALA A 76 -0.20 28.24 -0.14
CA ALA A 76 -1.25 27.74 0.73
C ALA A 76 -0.79 27.72 2.19
N ILE A 77 -1.73 27.85 3.12
CA ILE A 77 -1.47 27.80 4.56
C ILE A 77 -2.67 27.18 5.27
N ALA A 78 -2.39 26.40 6.31
CA ALA A 78 -3.40 25.96 7.26
C ALA A 78 -2.86 26.05 8.69
N LEU A 79 -3.76 26.35 9.62
CA LEU A 79 -3.49 26.25 11.05
C LEU A 79 -4.06 24.93 11.55
N THR A 80 -3.22 24.06 12.10
CA THR A 80 -3.66 22.83 12.76
C THR A 80 -3.37 22.90 14.24
N ARG A 81 -4.30 22.45 15.08
CA ARG A 81 -4.19 22.51 16.53
C ARG A 81 -4.31 21.11 17.11
N ARG A 82 -3.38 20.75 17.98
CA ARG A 82 -3.38 19.48 18.71
C ARG A 82 -3.08 19.74 20.16
N GLU A 83 -3.96 19.27 21.03
CA GLU A 83 -3.84 19.47 22.47
C GLU A 83 -3.60 20.97 22.80
N CYS A 84 -2.40 21.30 23.26
CA CYS A 84 -1.95 22.65 23.62
C CYS A 84 -1.01 23.30 22.60
N LEU A 85 -0.67 22.61 21.51
CA LEU A 85 0.25 23.08 20.49
C LEU A 85 -0.50 23.48 19.21
N SER A 86 -0.03 24.56 18.60
CA SER A 86 -0.51 25.05 17.31
C SER A 86 0.60 24.92 16.28
N TYR A 87 0.25 24.48 15.09
CA TYR A 87 1.20 24.33 13.99
C TYR A 87 0.69 25.08 12.77
N VAL A 88 1.64 25.68 12.06
CA VAL A 88 1.39 26.30 10.77
C VAL A 88 1.93 25.36 9.70
N VAL A 89 1.04 24.86 8.86
CA VAL A 89 1.37 24.10 7.66
C VAL A 89 1.43 25.09 6.50
N ILE A 90 2.51 25.09 5.73
CA ILE A 90 2.66 25.93 4.53
C ILE A 90 2.92 25.07 3.32
N GLY A 91 2.37 25.49 2.19
CA GLY A 91 2.65 24.97 0.86
C GLY A 91 3.28 26.06 0.01
N ASP A 92 4.28 25.72 -0.80
CA ASP A 92 4.98 26.68 -1.65
C ASP A 92 4.70 26.51 -3.16
N ALA A 93 5.16 27.49 -3.94
CA ALA A 93 5.00 27.55 -5.39
C ALA A 93 5.77 26.46 -6.16
N ARG A 94 6.62 25.67 -5.48
CA ARG A 94 7.39 24.56 -6.05
C ARG A 94 6.97 23.21 -5.46
N GLY A 95 5.77 23.14 -4.90
CA GLY A 95 5.16 21.90 -4.46
C GLY A 95 5.77 21.32 -3.19
N SER A 96 6.50 22.12 -2.41
CA SER A 96 6.99 21.71 -1.09
C SER A 96 5.99 22.05 -0.01
N VAL A 97 5.93 21.20 1.01
CA VAL A 97 5.07 21.37 2.19
C VAL A 97 5.97 21.42 3.42
N SER A 98 5.80 22.43 4.27
CA SER A 98 6.60 22.60 5.48
C SER A 98 5.71 22.84 6.69
N LEU A 99 6.12 22.31 7.83
CA LEU A 99 5.40 22.43 9.09
C LEU A 99 6.24 23.20 10.10
N PHE A 100 5.62 24.16 10.77
CA PHE A 100 6.24 25.00 11.76
C PHE A 100 5.47 24.94 13.07
N ALA A 101 6.18 24.87 14.19
CA ALA A 101 5.60 25.07 15.51
C ALA A 101 5.31 26.55 15.71
N LEU A 102 4.03 26.87 16.00
CA LEU A 102 3.60 28.21 16.35
C LEU A 102 3.78 28.41 17.86
N PRO A 103 4.44 29.49 18.33
CA PRO A 103 4.62 29.72 19.76
C PRO A 103 3.27 29.91 20.46
N SER A 104 3.15 29.43 21.70
CA SER A 104 1.89 29.46 22.48
C SER A 104 1.43 30.85 22.89
N ALA A 105 2.32 31.83 22.85
CA ALA A 105 2.02 33.23 23.11
C ALA A 105 2.79 34.09 22.09
N PRO A 106 2.28 35.28 21.72
CA PRO A 106 3.06 36.27 21.00
C PRO A 106 4.26 36.62 21.87
N ALA A 107 5.47 36.14 21.51
CA ALA A 107 6.66 36.51 22.25
C ALA A 107 7.08 37.94 21.86
N ALA A 108 7.96 38.55 22.66
CA ALA A 108 8.55 39.85 22.36
C ALA A 108 9.12 39.90 20.92
N GLN A 109 9.30 41.11 20.38
CA GLN A 109 9.80 41.39 19.02
C GLN A 109 10.82 40.32 18.58
N ASP A 110 10.55 39.66 17.44
CA ASP A 110 11.35 38.60 16.78
C ASP A 110 11.01 37.13 17.12
N SER A 111 9.74 36.82 17.40
CA SER A 111 9.28 35.43 17.48
C SER A 111 9.42 34.69 16.14
N VAL A 112 10.41 33.80 16.03
CA VAL A 112 10.62 32.95 14.85
C VAL A 112 9.96 31.59 15.07
N MET A 113 9.15 31.14 14.11
CA MET A 113 8.56 29.80 14.15
C MET A 113 9.65 28.74 13.93
N VAL A 114 9.58 27.65 14.69
CA VAL A 114 10.54 26.55 14.58
C VAL A 114 10.05 25.56 13.54
N GLN A 115 10.83 25.36 12.48
CA GLN A 115 10.53 24.35 11.46
C GLN A 115 10.66 22.95 12.04
N LEU A 116 9.59 22.16 11.95
CA LEU A 116 9.55 20.78 12.42
C LEU A 116 9.92 19.80 11.31
N VAL A 117 9.26 19.93 10.16
CA VAL A 117 9.47 19.07 9.01
C VAL A 117 9.31 19.86 7.71
N ALA A 118 10.02 19.43 6.67
CA ALA A 118 9.83 19.91 5.30
C ALA A 118 9.83 18.73 4.34
N PHE A 119 8.75 18.62 3.58
CA PHE A 119 8.58 17.68 2.49
C PHE A 119 8.80 18.43 1.17
N MET A 120 9.96 18.21 0.56
CA MET A 120 10.36 18.96 -0.62
C MET A 120 9.74 18.37 -1.88
N LYS A 121 9.09 19.22 -2.70
CA LYS A 121 8.61 18.87 -4.05
C LYS A 121 7.68 17.65 -4.13
N LEU A 122 6.82 17.44 -3.12
CA LEU A 122 5.83 16.34 -3.16
C LEU A 122 4.77 16.56 -4.26
N HIS A 123 4.44 17.82 -4.54
CA HIS A 123 3.63 18.22 -5.70
C HIS A 123 4.50 18.53 -6.95
N GLY A 124 5.68 17.92 -7.03
CA GLY A 124 6.58 18.09 -8.17
C GLY A 124 7.13 19.52 -8.28
N SER A 125 6.85 20.19 -9.41
CA SER A 125 7.24 21.59 -9.64
C SER A 125 6.05 22.54 -9.63
N ASP A 126 4.86 22.03 -9.33
CA ASP A 126 3.60 22.76 -9.33
C ASP A 126 3.28 23.28 -7.93
N PRO A 127 2.58 24.42 -7.82
CA PRO A 127 2.25 25.01 -6.53
C PRO A 127 1.30 24.12 -5.71
N VAL A 128 1.50 24.11 -4.39
CA VAL A 128 0.49 23.63 -3.45
C VAL A 128 -0.64 24.65 -3.42
N SER A 129 -1.85 24.28 -3.79
CA SER A 129 -2.97 25.22 -3.94
C SER A 129 -3.83 25.33 -2.69
N CYS A 130 -4.03 24.23 -1.96
CA CYS A 130 -4.81 24.23 -0.73
C CYS A 130 -4.34 23.17 0.26
N ILE A 131 -4.64 23.42 1.54
CA ILE A 131 -4.27 22.59 2.68
C ILE A 131 -5.48 22.53 3.61
N GLU A 132 -5.87 21.33 4.02
CA GLU A 132 -6.99 21.12 4.94
C GLU A 132 -6.55 20.24 6.12
N PRO A 133 -6.63 20.74 7.38
CA PRO A 133 -6.42 19.93 8.57
C PRO A 133 -7.52 18.85 8.73
N HIS A 134 -7.19 17.74 9.40
CA HIS A 134 -8.14 16.69 9.81
C HIS A 134 -7.81 16.18 11.20
N SER A 135 -8.50 15.17 11.75
CA SER A 135 -8.36 14.72 13.15
C SER A 135 -7.02 14.06 13.48
N SER A 136 -6.28 13.55 12.49
CA SER A 136 -4.98 12.92 12.70
C SER A 136 -3.85 13.54 11.88
N GLY A 137 -4.12 14.62 11.14
CA GLY A 137 -3.09 15.35 10.44
C GLY A 137 -3.59 16.45 9.51
N PHE A 138 -3.10 16.46 8.27
CA PHE A 138 -3.57 17.39 7.23
C PHE A 138 -3.47 16.75 5.84
N VAL A 139 -4.18 17.34 4.88
CA VAL A 139 -4.17 16.97 3.46
C VAL A 139 -3.73 18.18 2.65
N THR A 140 -2.96 17.98 1.58
CA THR A 140 -2.59 19.02 0.62
C THR A 140 -3.01 18.64 -0.79
N ALA A 141 -3.37 19.63 -1.61
CA ALA A 141 -3.59 19.46 -3.04
C ALA A 141 -2.76 20.49 -3.81
N GLY A 142 -2.40 20.14 -5.03
CA GLY A 142 -1.59 20.99 -5.90
C GLY A 142 -2.08 20.99 -7.33
N HIS A 143 -1.56 21.93 -8.12
CA HIS A 143 -1.85 22.03 -9.55
C HIS A 143 -1.24 20.88 -10.38
N ASP A 144 -0.57 19.93 -9.73
CA ASP A 144 -0.19 18.65 -10.32
C ASP A 144 -1.36 17.66 -10.41
N GLY A 145 -2.54 18.03 -9.91
CA GLY A 145 -3.72 17.16 -9.88
C GLY A 145 -3.60 16.06 -8.83
N MET A 146 -2.71 16.20 -7.85
CA MET A 146 -2.50 15.22 -6.80
C MET A 146 -2.94 15.77 -5.44
N VAL A 147 -3.33 14.84 -4.58
CA VAL A 147 -3.65 15.06 -3.17
C VAL A 147 -2.71 14.21 -2.33
N ASN A 148 -2.01 14.82 -1.38
CA ASN A 148 -1.10 14.14 -0.47
C ASN A 148 -1.68 14.19 0.94
N ILE A 149 -1.74 13.04 1.60
CA ILE A 149 -2.28 12.86 2.96
C ILE A 149 -1.10 12.71 3.92
N TYR A 150 -1.14 13.46 5.01
CA TYR A 150 -0.13 13.44 6.06
C TYR A 150 -0.77 13.07 7.39
N GLN A 151 -0.04 12.29 8.17
CA GLN A 151 -0.47 11.85 9.47
C GLN A 151 0.57 12.17 10.52
N GLU A 152 0.07 12.57 11.66
CA GLU A 152 0.81 12.74 12.89
C GLU A 152 1.05 11.36 13.52
N VAL A 153 2.30 11.08 13.86
CA VAL A 153 2.73 9.85 14.51
C VAL A 153 3.35 10.24 15.85
N SER A 154 2.65 9.88 16.93
CA SER A 154 3.13 10.10 18.29
C SER A 154 4.21 9.08 18.65
N CYS A 155 5.39 9.54 19.06
CA CYS A 155 6.39 8.66 19.64
C CYS A 155 6.12 8.49 21.14
N LYS A 156 5.86 7.24 21.58
CA LYS A 156 5.52 6.94 22.98
C LYS A 156 6.59 7.35 24.01
N SER A 157 7.86 7.47 23.60
CA SER A 157 8.97 7.72 24.54
C SER A 157 9.18 9.20 24.89
N ASP A 158 8.93 10.12 23.96
CA ASP A 158 9.48 11.48 24.04
C ASP A 158 8.41 12.58 24.02
N GLN A 159 7.12 12.23 23.95
CA GLN A 159 6.03 13.19 23.64
C GLN A 159 6.31 14.03 22.37
N SER A 160 7.28 13.60 21.54
CA SER A 160 7.63 14.28 20.31
C SER A 160 6.67 13.84 19.21
N LEU A 161 6.10 14.83 18.54
CA LEU A 161 5.18 14.64 17.43
C LEU A 161 5.99 14.62 16.15
N SER A 162 5.84 13.53 15.40
CA SER A 162 6.45 13.38 14.08
C SER A 162 5.36 13.33 13.02
N TRP A 163 5.71 13.69 11.79
CA TRP A 163 4.76 13.79 10.69
C TRP A 163 5.28 12.97 9.54
N VAL A 164 4.42 12.13 8.98
CA VAL A 164 4.75 11.25 7.87
C VAL A 164 3.80 11.50 6.71
N HIS A 165 4.34 11.45 5.50
CA HIS A 165 3.54 11.41 4.28
C HIS A 165 3.02 9.97 4.11
N VAL A 166 1.71 9.84 4.01
CA VAL A 166 1.02 8.55 4.16
C VAL A 166 0.53 8.03 2.83
N SER A 167 -0.20 8.86 2.07
CA SER A 167 -0.83 8.43 0.83
C SER A 167 -0.84 9.56 -0.19
N LYS A 168 -0.80 9.18 -1.46
CA LYS A 168 -0.90 10.06 -2.61
C LYS A 168 -2.07 9.62 -3.49
N LEU A 169 -3.02 10.51 -3.70
CA LEU A 169 -4.22 10.30 -4.50
C LEU A 169 -4.21 11.20 -5.72
N ASN A 170 -4.76 10.72 -6.82
CA ASN A 170 -5.02 11.52 -8.00
C ASN A 170 -6.43 12.12 -7.89
N CYS A 171 -6.55 13.43 -8.10
CA CYS A 171 -7.84 14.13 -8.11
C CYS A 171 -8.31 14.54 -9.51
N LEU A 172 -7.69 13.98 -10.55
CA LEU A 172 -8.21 14.09 -11.91
C LEU A 172 -9.69 13.65 -11.95
N PRO A 173 -10.53 14.38 -12.70
CA PRO A 173 -10.16 15.36 -13.73
C PRO A 173 -9.78 16.77 -13.21
N ILE A 174 -9.88 17.05 -11.91
CA ILE A 174 -9.53 18.36 -11.33
C ILE A 174 -8.02 18.56 -11.40
N ASN A 175 -7.57 19.37 -12.36
CA ASN A 175 -6.17 19.71 -12.58
C ASN A 175 -5.76 21.04 -11.92
N THR A 176 -6.73 21.80 -11.42
CA THR A 176 -6.47 23.00 -10.60
C THR A 176 -7.34 22.94 -9.34
N PRO A 177 -6.92 22.16 -8.32
CA PRO A 177 -7.60 22.11 -7.04
C PRO A 177 -7.60 23.49 -6.39
N ASP A 178 -8.75 23.92 -5.91
CA ASP A 178 -8.97 25.20 -5.23
C ASP A 178 -9.24 24.99 -3.74
N GLN A 179 -9.99 23.95 -3.38
CA GLN A 179 -10.34 23.63 -1.99
C GLN A 179 -10.36 22.12 -1.74
N ILE A 180 -9.96 21.70 -0.55
CA ILE A 180 -10.10 20.33 -0.04
C ILE A 180 -10.98 20.39 1.19
N ILE A 181 -11.80 19.37 1.40
CA ILE A 181 -12.57 19.19 2.63
C ILE A 181 -12.45 17.75 3.10
N VAL A 182 -12.16 17.61 4.39
CA VAL A 182 -12.24 16.34 5.09
C VAL A 182 -13.48 16.39 5.97
N ALA A 183 -14.50 15.63 5.59
CA ALA A 183 -15.74 15.49 6.35
C ALA A 183 -15.60 14.30 7.30
N GLU A 184 -15.29 14.58 8.56
CA GLU A 184 -15.14 13.59 9.62
C GLU A 184 -16.39 13.55 10.49
N ASP A 185 -17.02 12.39 10.63
CA ASP A 185 -18.06 12.19 11.63
C ASP A 185 -17.40 11.92 12.99
N SER A 186 -17.48 12.90 13.90
CA SER A 186 -16.90 12.79 15.24
C SER A 186 -17.69 11.83 16.14
N SER A 187 -18.92 11.48 15.75
CA SER A 187 -19.89 10.78 16.60
C SER A 187 -19.94 9.27 16.36
N SER A 188 -19.61 8.81 15.15
CA SER A 188 -19.88 7.43 14.75
C SER A 188 -18.87 6.43 15.33
N GLY A 189 -17.68 6.85 15.75
CA GLY A 189 -16.58 5.95 16.16
C GLY A 189 -16.12 4.98 15.05
N ASP A 190 -16.85 4.94 13.94
CA ASP A 190 -16.60 4.11 12.79
C ASP A 190 -15.84 4.96 11.76
N VAL A 191 -14.55 4.65 11.67
CA VAL A 191 -13.58 5.26 10.74
C VAL A 191 -14.05 5.18 9.27
N ARG A 192 -15.06 4.36 8.97
CA ARG A 192 -15.53 4.03 7.63
C ARG A 192 -16.22 5.16 6.86
N ASP A 193 -16.69 6.23 7.52
CA ASP A 193 -17.58 7.24 6.90
C ASP A 193 -16.95 8.63 6.72
N VAL A 194 -15.69 8.67 6.30
CA VAL A 194 -14.96 9.92 6.12
C VAL A 194 -14.99 10.34 4.67
N GLY A 195 -15.58 11.51 4.41
CA GLY A 195 -15.58 12.12 3.09
C GLY A 195 -14.29 12.88 2.82
N LEU A 196 -13.67 12.66 1.66
CA LEU A 196 -12.57 13.50 1.16
C LEU A 196 -13.00 14.15 -0.15
N PHE A 197 -13.35 15.42 -0.08
CA PHE A 197 -13.83 16.18 -1.23
C PHE A 197 -12.74 17.09 -1.75
N VAL A 198 -12.57 17.09 -3.07
CA VAL A 198 -11.74 18.07 -3.77
C VAL A 198 -12.61 18.90 -4.68
N CYS A 199 -12.34 20.20 -4.66
CA CYS A 199 -13.03 21.18 -5.46
C CYS A 199 -12.01 21.95 -6.27
N GLY A 200 -12.37 22.31 -7.49
CA GLY A 200 -11.48 23.05 -8.35
C GLY A 200 -11.95 23.01 -9.79
N TYR A 201 -11.06 23.36 -10.69
CA TYR A 201 -11.42 23.43 -12.10
C TYR A 201 -10.86 22.28 -12.92
N HIS A 202 -11.70 21.83 -13.86
CA HIS A 202 -11.34 21.10 -15.05
C HIS A 202 -11.68 21.95 -16.28
N GLY A 203 -10.67 22.64 -16.83
CA GLY A 203 -10.88 23.58 -17.93
C GLY A 203 -11.77 24.76 -17.53
N SER A 204 -12.97 24.88 -18.11
CA SER A 204 -13.96 25.91 -17.79
C SER A 204 -14.90 25.55 -16.65
N ALA A 205 -14.95 24.27 -16.28
CA ALA A 205 -15.92 23.76 -15.32
C ALA A 205 -15.32 23.72 -13.91
N PHE A 206 -16.03 24.28 -12.94
CA PHE A 206 -15.82 24.02 -11.53
C PHE A 206 -16.46 22.68 -11.16
N MET A 207 -15.74 21.85 -10.44
CA MET A 207 -16.14 20.49 -10.07
C MET A 207 -15.96 20.28 -8.58
N ILE A 208 -16.82 19.44 -8.01
CA ILE A 208 -16.65 18.84 -6.68
C ILE A 208 -16.60 17.34 -6.88
N TRP A 209 -15.56 16.72 -6.34
CA TRP A 209 -15.28 15.31 -6.49
C TRP A 209 -15.10 14.65 -5.13
N ASP A 210 -15.78 13.52 -4.91
CA ASP A 210 -15.52 12.65 -3.77
C ASP A 210 -14.38 11.68 -4.15
N LEU A 211 -13.20 11.89 -3.60
CA LEU A 211 -12.02 11.08 -3.91
C LEU A 211 -12.10 9.68 -3.31
N ARG A 212 -12.79 9.50 -2.18
CA ARG A 212 -12.88 8.20 -1.51
C ARG A 212 -13.82 7.28 -2.26
N ARG A 213 -14.91 7.83 -2.78
CA ARG A 213 -15.93 7.07 -3.49
C ARG A 213 -15.76 7.12 -5.01
N GLY A 214 -14.90 8.00 -5.52
CA GLY A 214 -14.52 8.04 -6.93
C GLY A 214 -15.59 8.60 -7.87
N TYR A 215 -16.42 9.54 -7.41
CA TYR A 215 -17.47 10.12 -8.26
C TYR A 215 -17.59 11.65 -8.16
N GLN A 216 -18.18 12.23 -9.21
CA GLN A 216 -18.49 13.64 -9.31
C GLN A 216 -19.73 13.98 -8.47
N VAL A 217 -19.58 14.85 -7.48
CA VAL A 217 -20.70 15.36 -6.67
C VAL A 217 -21.43 16.49 -7.41
N MET A 218 -20.67 17.44 -7.99
CA MET A 218 -21.22 18.60 -8.66
C MET A 218 -20.32 19.05 -9.81
N ARG A 219 -20.93 19.62 -10.86
CA ARG A 219 -20.23 20.30 -11.94
C ARG A 219 -20.98 21.56 -12.38
N VAL A 220 -20.26 22.67 -12.49
CA VAL A 220 -20.77 23.99 -12.87
C VAL A 220 -19.84 24.62 -13.90
N GLU A 221 -20.37 25.18 -14.98
CA GLU A 221 -19.55 25.92 -15.96
C GLU A 221 -19.24 27.33 -15.45
N GLY A 222 -17.99 27.59 -15.04
CA GLY A 222 -17.57 28.83 -14.36
C GLY A 222 -16.60 29.73 -15.15
N GLY A 223 -16.30 29.39 -16.41
CA GLY A 223 -15.46 30.21 -17.28
C GLY A 223 -13.95 30.20 -16.98
N GLY A 224 -13.48 29.23 -16.18
CA GLY A 224 -12.07 28.95 -15.88
C GLY A 224 -11.55 29.53 -14.56
N TRP A 225 -10.52 28.90 -14.00
CA TRP A 225 -10.02 29.13 -12.62
C TRP A 225 -9.48 30.53 -12.32
N LYS A 226 -9.03 31.28 -13.34
CA LYS A 226 -8.48 32.64 -13.15
C LYS A 226 -9.55 33.70 -12.91
N ARG A 227 -10.82 33.36 -13.14
CA ARG A 227 -11.93 34.28 -12.88
C ARG A 227 -12.17 34.38 -11.38
N PRO A 228 -12.60 35.54 -10.86
CA PRO A 228 -13.03 35.63 -9.47
C PRO A 228 -14.10 34.58 -9.21
N HIS A 229 -13.98 33.79 -8.15
CA HIS A 229 -14.99 32.82 -7.76
C HIS A 229 -14.90 32.59 -6.25
N ARG A 230 -15.95 31.98 -5.69
CA ARG A 230 -15.91 31.48 -4.33
C ARG A 230 -16.76 30.23 -4.23
N CYS A 231 -16.16 29.16 -3.74
CA CYS A 231 -16.89 28.02 -3.22
C CYS A 231 -16.90 28.12 -1.70
N MET A 232 -18.07 27.92 -1.11
CA MET A 232 -18.20 27.63 0.30
C MET A 232 -18.89 26.29 0.39
N LEU A 233 -18.17 25.35 0.96
CA LEU A 233 -18.71 24.07 1.35
C LEU A 233 -18.85 24.07 2.84
N SER A 234 -20.02 23.66 3.28
CA SER A 234 -20.34 23.70 4.69
C SER A 234 -20.90 22.37 5.11
N SER A 235 -20.24 21.80 6.11
CA SER A 235 -20.75 20.69 6.91
C SER A 235 -21.77 21.22 7.94
N ILE A 236 -22.69 22.12 7.53
CA ILE A 236 -23.64 22.79 8.44
C ILE A 236 -24.51 21.72 9.08
N GLY A 237 -24.18 21.43 10.33
CA GLY A 237 -24.85 20.47 11.19
C GLY A 237 -23.91 19.98 12.27
N ASP A 238 -23.89 20.66 13.43
CA ASP A 238 -23.53 20.07 14.74
C ASP A 238 -24.48 18.91 15.13
N SER A 239 -25.44 18.58 14.26
CA SER A 239 -26.38 17.50 14.40
C SER A 239 -25.83 16.30 13.65
N ALA A 240 -25.72 15.16 14.32
CA ALA A 240 -25.34 13.83 13.83
C ALA A 240 -26.27 13.27 12.72
N GLN A 241 -26.72 14.12 11.79
CA GLN A 241 -27.71 13.85 10.75
C GLN A 241 -27.32 14.50 9.42
N LEU A 242 -26.03 14.71 9.17
CA LEU A 242 -25.59 14.82 7.77
C LEU A 242 -25.97 13.51 7.09
N VAL A 243 -26.96 13.58 6.21
CA VAL A 243 -27.35 12.46 5.37
C VAL A 243 -26.15 12.11 4.47
N ARG A 244 -25.31 11.19 4.96
CA ARG A 244 -24.21 10.52 4.24
C ARG A 244 -23.01 11.38 3.81
N GLY A 245 -22.67 12.40 4.60
CA GLY A 245 -21.41 13.12 4.47
C GLY A 245 -21.28 14.05 3.26
N LEU A 246 -22.37 14.35 2.54
CA LEU A 246 -22.32 15.35 1.46
C LEU A 246 -22.28 16.77 2.04
N PRO A 247 -21.30 17.59 1.65
CA PRO A 247 -21.27 18.99 2.07
C PRO A 247 -22.41 19.76 1.42
N SER A 248 -22.99 20.70 2.16
CA SER A 248 -23.83 21.74 1.54
C SER A 248 -22.94 22.63 0.70
N VAL A 249 -23.32 22.88 -0.54
CA VAL A 249 -22.52 23.62 -1.50
C VAL A 249 -23.14 24.98 -1.78
N LEU A 250 -22.33 26.03 -1.69
CA LEU A 250 -22.61 27.35 -2.23
C LEU A 250 -21.46 27.77 -3.15
N PHE A 251 -21.72 27.81 -4.45
CA PHE A 251 -20.73 28.27 -5.43
C PHE A 251 -21.20 29.56 -6.11
N VAL A 252 -20.28 30.52 -6.19
CA VAL A 252 -20.53 31.84 -6.77
C VAL A 252 -19.44 32.16 -7.80
N CYS A 253 -19.84 32.49 -9.02
CA CYS A 253 -18.92 33.00 -10.03
C CYS A 253 -19.56 34.02 -10.99
N PRO A 254 -18.80 35.03 -11.45
CA PRO A 254 -19.17 35.87 -12.58
C PRO A 254 -18.98 35.09 -13.89
N ALA A 255 -20.09 34.70 -14.52
CA ALA A 255 -20.09 34.04 -15.81
C ALA A 255 -20.39 35.05 -16.94
N PRO A 256 -19.60 35.07 -18.02
CA PRO A 256 -19.92 35.88 -19.19
C PRO A 256 -21.12 35.25 -19.92
N LEU A 257 -22.24 35.97 -19.99
CA LEU A 257 -23.39 35.54 -20.79
C LEU A 257 -23.22 35.98 -22.26
N LEU A 258 -22.63 37.16 -22.46
CA LEU A 258 -22.28 37.78 -23.75
C LEU A 258 -20.97 38.59 -23.59
N LYS A 259 -20.41 39.12 -24.69
CA LYS A 259 -19.15 39.90 -24.69
C LYS A 259 -19.13 41.04 -23.66
N ASP A 260 -20.28 41.68 -23.44
CA ASP A 260 -20.40 42.86 -22.57
C ASP A 260 -21.27 42.60 -21.31
N ASN A 261 -21.75 41.38 -21.09
CA ASN A 261 -22.63 41.05 -19.95
C ASN A 261 -22.02 39.95 -19.08
N THR A 262 -21.79 40.28 -17.82
CA THR A 262 -21.39 39.33 -16.77
C THR A 262 -22.56 39.12 -15.82
N VAL A 263 -22.99 37.88 -15.65
CA VAL A 263 -24.01 37.51 -14.66
C VAL A 263 -23.35 36.81 -13.49
N LEU A 264 -23.80 37.09 -12.27
CA LEU A 264 -23.38 36.34 -11.10
C LEU A 264 -24.20 35.04 -11.06
N GLN A 265 -23.55 33.90 -11.25
CA GLN A 265 -24.18 32.61 -11.08
C GLN A 265 -24.04 32.15 -9.63
N LEU A 266 -25.16 31.70 -9.07
CA LEU A 266 -25.26 31.16 -7.72
C LEU A 266 -25.76 29.72 -7.83
N PHE A 267 -24.99 28.78 -7.33
CA PHE A 267 -25.38 27.38 -7.25
C PHE A 267 -25.41 26.95 -5.79
N GLY A 268 -26.56 26.43 -5.38
CA GLY A 268 -26.80 25.92 -4.03
C GLY A 268 -27.25 24.46 -4.10
N ALA A 269 -26.56 23.58 -3.39
CA ALA A 269 -27.04 22.21 -3.16
C ALA A 269 -27.06 21.97 -1.65
N GLN A 270 -28.26 21.79 -1.10
CA GLN A 270 -28.44 21.38 0.28
C GLN A 270 -28.94 19.93 0.28
N PRO A 271 -28.32 19.02 1.05
CA PRO A 271 -28.90 17.70 1.26
C PRO A 271 -30.33 17.88 1.79
N VAL A 272 -31.30 17.12 1.26
CA VAL A 272 -32.67 17.18 1.75
C VAL A 272 -32.70 16.63 3.18
N CYS A 273 -32.55 17.51 4.17
CA CYS A 273 -32.93 17.20 5.55
C CYS A 273 -34.45 17.17 5.57
N SER A 274 -35.03 15.96 5.57
CA SER A 274 -36.41 15.83 6.04
C SER A 274 -36.39 16.22 7.51
N GLU A 275 -37.09 17.30 7.88
CA GLU A 275 -37.29 17.56 9.30
C GLU A 275 -37.89 16.30 9.92
N PRO A 276 -37.37 15.82 11.06
CA PRO A 276 -37.97 14.70 11.75
C PRO A 276 -39.38 15.11 12.16
N SER A 277 -40.38 14.76 11.36
CA SER A 277 -41.77 15.01 11.70
C SER A 277 -42.03 14.27 13.00
N ALA A 278 -42.35 15.02 14.07
CA ALA A 278 -42.39 14.51 15.45
C ALA A 278 -43.32 13.31 15.69
N ASN A 279 -44.13 12.92 14.69
CA ASN A 279 -45.15 11.88 14.81
C ASN A 279 -45.04 10.71 13.81
N ASN A 280 -44.11 10.73 12.84
CA ASN A 280 -43.92 9.60 11.93
C ASN A 280 -42.48 9.07 12.02
N SER A 281 -42.33 7.92 12.67
CA SER A 281 -41.10 7.13 12.72
C SER A 281 -40.77 6.42 11.40
N GLU A 282 -41.29 6.91 10.27
CA GLU A 282 -40.88 6.42 8.96
C GLU A 282 -39.54 7.05 8.65
N VAL A 283 -38.49 6.29 8.95
CA VAL A 283 -37.12 6.53 8.50
C VAL A 283 -37.18 6.74 7.00
N VAL A 284 -37.09 8.00 6.55
CA VAL A 284 -36.91 8.31 5.13
C VAL A 284 -35.58 7.70 4.74
N THR A 285 -35.63 6.51 4.15
CA THR A 285 -34.45 5.82 3.64
C THR A 285 -33.92 6.64 2.48
N SER A 286 -32.91 7.46 2.74
CA SER A 286 -32.19 8.14 1.67
C SER A 286 -31.65 7.09 0.70
N PHE A 287 -31.82 7.31 -0.60
CA PHE A 287 -31.31 6.38 -1.62
C PHE A 287 -29.78 6.40 -1.62
N PRO A 288 -29.09 5.25 -1.47
CA PRO A 288 -27.63 5.20 -1.55
C PRO A 288 -27.18 5.78 -2.88
N GLN A 289 -26.24 6.74 -2.83
CA GLN A 289 -25.72 7.37 -4.05
C GLN A 289 -24.90 6.40 -4.89
N HIS A 290 -24.36 5.36 -4.25
CA HIS A 290 -23.70 4.26 -4.90
C HIS A 290 -24.15 2.95 -4.25
N LEU A 291 -24.54 1.97 -5.07
CA LEU A 291 -25.00 0.66 -4.62
C LEU A 291 -23.87 -0.39 -4.60
N GLY A 292 -22.72 -0.09 -5.19
CA GLY A 292 -21.59 -1.03 -5.33
C GLY A 292 -20.36 -0.68 -4.48
N CYS A 293 -19.29 -1.43 -4.71
CA CYS A 293 -17.95 -1.12 -4.21
C CYS A 293 -17.16 -0.33 -5.27
N PRO A 294 -16.36 0.69 -4.91
CA PRO A 294 -15.48 1.42 -5.83
C PRO A 294 -14.25 0.57 -6.25
N ALA A 295 -14.50 -0.62 -6.78
CA ALA A 295 -13.49 -1.51 -7.35
C ALA A 295 -12.79 -0.86 -8.57
N HIS A 296 -11.81 -1.53 -9.14
CA HIS A 296 -11.26 -1.10 -10.42
C HIS A 296 -12.33 -1.17 -11.52
N GLY A 297 -12.43 -0.12 -12.34
CA GLY A 297 -13.25 -0.09 -13.56
C GLY A 297 -12.53 -0.70 -14.77
N LYS A 298 -11.26 -1.07 -14.64
CA LYS A 298 -10.46 -1.82 -15.61
C LYS A 298 -9.90 -3.11 -15.02
N VAL A 299 -9.23 -3.91 -15.85
CA VAL A 299 -8.56 -5.16 -15.46
C VAL A 299 -7.60 -4.92 -14.30
N ALA A 300 -7.84 -5.62 -13.19
CA ALA A 300 -6.89 -5.84 -12.12
C ALA A 300 -5.99 -7.03 -12.47
N TYR A 301 -4.69 -6.79 -12.60
CA TYR A 301 -3.73 -7.82 -13.01
C TYR A 301 -3.20 -8.63 -11.82
N CYS A 302 -3.24 -8.05 -10.62
CA CYS A 302 -2.59 -8.65 -9.47
C CYS A 302 -3.30 -8.30 -8.16
N ASN A 303 -3.20 -9.20 -7.19
CA ASN A 303 -3.63 -8.97 -5.83
C ASN A 303 -2.65 -9.59 -4.84
N THR A 304 -2.74 -9.16 -3.59
CA THR A 304 -2.18 -9.89 -2.46
C THR A 304 -3.05 -9.72 -1.22
N LEU A 305 -3.15 -10.76 -0.40
CA LEU A 305 -3.91 -10.77 0.84
C LEU A 305 -3.01 -10.48 2.04
N LEU A 306 -3.44 -9.56 2.90
CA LEU A 306 -2.76 -9.21 4.14
C LEU A 306 -3.57 -9.65 5.33
N SER A 307 -2.89 -10.17 6.35
CA SER A 307 -3.45 -10.47 7.66
C SER A 307 -2.69 -9.70 8.72
N ILE A 308 -3.30 -8.66 9.27
CA ILE A 308 -2.67 -7.78 10.27
C ILE A 308 -3.36 -8.05 11.61
N PRO A 309 -2.72 -8.74 12.56
CA PRO A 309 -3.25 -8.82 13.91
C PRO A 309 -3.30 -7.42 14.50
N THR A 310 -4.38 -7.14 15.24
CA THR A 310 -4.59 -5.88 15.95
C THR A 310 -5.08 -6.18 17.35
N VAL A 311 -4.44 -5.58 18.33
CA VAL A 311 -4.86 -5.71 19.73
C VAL A 311 -5.91 -4.66 20.04
N VAL A 312 -7.17 -5.08 20.17
CA VAL A 312 -8.30 -4.22 20.55
C VAL A 312 -8.80 -4.67 21.92
N GLU A 313 -8.67 -3.79 22.91
CA GLU A 313 -9.13 -4.04 24.29
C GLU A 313 -8.58 -5.33 24.92
N GLY A 314 -7.35 -5.71 24.56
CA GLY A 314 -6.70 -6.93 25.04
C GLY A 314 -7.09 -8.21 24.28
N SER A 315 -8.01 -8.14 23.32
CA SER A 315 -8.28 -9.21 22.37
C SER A 315 -7.46 -9.02 21.09
N VAL A 316 -6.84 -10.09 20.59
CA VAL A 316 -6.15 -10.07 19.29
C VAL A 316 -7.19 -10.34 18.21
N GLN A 317 -7.56 -9.29 17.47
CA GLN A 317 -8.42 -9.39 16.29
C GLN A 317 -7.57 -9.33 15.03
N GLU A 318 -7.79 -10.24 14.10
CA GLU A 318 -7.09 -10.27 12.82
C GLU A 318 -7.85 -9.42 11.79
N LYS A 319 -7.29 -8.29 11.39
CA LYS A 319 -7.82 -7.48 10.28
C LYS A 319 -7.24 -8.00 8.97
N LYS A 320 -8.12 -8.39 8.06
CA LYS A 320 -7.74 -8.90 6.74
C LYS A 320 -7.94 -7.81 5.70
N PHE A 321 -6.99 -7.70 4.78
CA PHE A 321 -7.06 -6.75 3.68
C PHE A 321 -6.76 -7.42 2.34
N VAL A 322 -7.39 -6.93 1.29
CA VAL A 322 -7.07 -7.26 -0.09
C VAL A 322 -6.39 -6.06 -0.71
N VAL A 323 -5.16 -6.21 -1.17
CA VAL A 323 -4.45 -5.20 -1.95
C VAL A 323 -4.56 -5.58 -3.41
N VAL A 324 -5.04 -4.68 -4.26
CA VAL A 324 -5.29 -4.92 -5.67
C VAL A 324 -4.60 -3.84 -6.50
N GLY A 325 -4.03 -4.24 -7.65
CA GLY A 325 -3.51 -3.30 -8.62
C GLY A 325 -3.72 -3.78 -10.06
N GLY A 326 -3.76 -2.82 -10.97
CA GLY A 326 -4.17 -3.09 -12.35
C GLY A 326 -3.81 -2.00 -13.36
N GLU A 327 -4.61 -1.93 -14.42
CA GLU A 327 -4.41 -0.99 -15.53
C GLU A 327 -4.67 0.48 -15.13
N GLU A 328 -5.43 0.73 -14.08
CA GLU A 328 -5.81 2.09 -13.64
C GLU A 328 -4.66 2.90 -13.03
N SER A 329 -3.45 2.34 -12.98
CA SER A 329 -2.28 3.00 -12.40
C SER A 329 -2.49 3.44 -10.95
N CYS A 330 -3.27 2.67 -10.20
CA CYS A 330 -3.45 2.82 -8.78
C CYS A 330 -3.41 1.46 -8.08
N VAL A 331 -3.17 1.52 -6.77
CA VAL A 331 -3.34 0.42 -5.83
C VAL A 331 -4.54 0.73 -4.96
N LYS A 332 -5.45 -0.23 -4.84
CA LYS A 332 -6.60 -0.15 -3.95
C LYS A 332 -6.47 -1.20 -2.84
N VAL A 333 -6.75 -0.79 -1.61
CA VAL A 333 -6.75 -1.64 -0.43
C VAL A 333 -8.18 -1.75 0.07
N PHE A 334 -8.70 -2.96 0.11
CA PHE A 334 -10.03 -3.26 0.61
C PHE A 334 -9.93 -4.01 1.94
N SER A 335 -10.86 -3.77 2.85
CA SER A 335 -11.06 -4.67 4.00
C SER A 335 -11.68 -5.98 3.53
N ALA A 336 -11.35 -7.08 4.19
CA ALA A 336 -11.97 -8.37 3.98
C ALA A 336 -12.69 -8.84 5.26
N PRO A 337 -13.85 -9.50 5.16
CA PRO A 337 -14.49 -9.97 3.92
C PRO A 337 -15.37 -8.95 3.20
N ASP A 338 -15.63 -7.78 3.81
CA ASP A 338 -16.67 -6.83 3.35
C ASP A 338 -16.36 -6.11 2.03
N LEU A 339 -15.11 -6.17 1.55
CA LEU A 339 -14.61 -5.48 0.37
C LEU A 339 -14.84 -3.95 0.40
N LEU A 340 -14.81 -3.34 1.58
CA LEU A 340 -14.89 -1.88 1.69
C LEU A 340 -13.54 -1.26 1.35
N LEU A 341 -13.53 -0.27 0.45
CA LEU A 341 -12.32 0.44 0.06
C LEU A 341 -11.77 1.23 1.26
N CYS A 342 -10.64 0.78 1.79
CA CYS A 342 -9.93 1.41 2.89
C CYS A 342 -8.98 2.50 2.40
N GLN A 343 -8.31 2.28 1.27
CA GLN A 343 -7.28 3.17 0.76
C GLN A 343 -7.14 3.04 -0.75
N GLU A 344 -6.89 4.16 -1.42
CA GLU A 344 -6.39 4.20 -2.78
C GLU A 344 -5.03 4.91 -2.78
N MET A 345 -4.13 4.50 -3.68
CA MET A 345 -2.84 5.15 -3.90
C MET A 345 -2.57 5.21 -5.39
N SER A 346 -2.30 6.40 -5.91
CA SER A 346 -1.94 6.57 -7.30
C SER A 346 -0.46 6.28 -7.53
N LEU A 347 -0.18 5.54 -8.58
CA LEU A 347 1.19 5.19 -8.98
C LEU A 347 1.80 6.33 -9.79
N SER A 348 3.09 6.54 -9.59
CA SER A 348 3.82 7.54 -10.36
C SER A 348 3.88 7.17 -11.84
N LEU A 349 4.09 8.19 -12.69
CA LEU A 349 4.21 8.06 -14.14
C LEU A 349 3.05 7.36 -14.85
N ASN A 350 1.88 7.24 -14.21
CA ASN A 350 0.71 6.52 -14.72
C ASN A 350 1.07 5.10 -15.19
N SER A 351 1.83 4.39 -14.35
CA SER A 351 2.24 3.03 -14.65
C SER A 351 1.22 2.03 -14.14
N SER A 352 0.79 1.11 -15.01
CA SER A 352 -0.05 -0.03 -14.60
C SER A 352 0.73 -0.96 -13.68
N LEU A 353 0.07 -1.50 -12.67
CA LEU A 353 0.65 -2.53 -11.80
C LEU A 353 0.39 -3.92 -12.37
N LYS A 354 1.42 -4.74 -12.46
CA LYS A 354 1.36 -6.08 -13.09
C LYS A 354 1.53 -7.22 -12.10
N SER A 355 2.25 -6.99 -11.01
CA SER A 355 2.45 -7.99 -9.97
C SER A 355 2.48 -7.35 -8.60
N LEU A 356 1.95 -8.07 -7.62
CA LEU A 356 1.98 -7.74 -6.20
C LEU A 356 2.48 -8.95 -5.41
N SER A 357 3.19 -8.69 -4.31
CA SER A 357 3.60 -9.69 -3.33
C SER A 357 3.67 -9.03 -1.97
N SER A 358 3.39 -9.76 -0.90
CA SER A 358 3.56 -9.27 0.47
C SER A 358 4.47 -10.18 1.28
N ALA A 359 5.17 -9.61 2.26
CA ALA A 359 5.94 -10.36 3.25
C ALA A 359 5.69 -9.77 4.64
N HIS A 360 5.33 -10.64 5.59
CA HIS A 360 5.16 -10.29 7.00
C HIS A 360 6.51 -10.33 7.72
N SER A 361 6.70 -9.44 8.69
CA SER A 361 7.82 -9.51 9.63
C SER A 361 7.64 -10.72 10.54
N ALA A 362 8.67 -11.58 10.62
CA ALA A 362 8.65 -12.69 11.56
C ALA A 362 8.79 -12.22 13.01
N THR A 363 9.35 -11.02 13.23
CA THR A 363 9.53 -10.43 14.56
C THR A 363 8.32 -9.64 15.05
N ASN A 364 7.51 -9.11 14.13
CA ASN A 364 6.28 -8.42 14.47
C ASN A 364 5.20 -8.69 13.40
N PRO A 365 4.19 -9.53 13.68
CA PRO A 365 3.20 -9.90 12.68
C PRO A 365 2.29 -8.73 12.25
N GLU A 366 2.24 -7.64 13.04
CA GLU A 366 1.52 -6.42 12.67
C GLU A 366 2.24 -5.60 11.60
N ARG A 367 3.45 -6.04 11.18
CA ARG A 367 4.33 -5.33 10.26
C ARG A 367 4.68 -6.17 9.06
N GLY A 368 4.99 -5.46 7.98
CA GLY A 368 5.57 -6.07 6.81
C GLY A 368 5.61 -5.10 5.64
N ILE A 369 5.85 -5.68 4.48
CA ILE A 369 5.89 -4.94 3.22
C ILE A 369 4.91 -5.50 2.21
N VAL A 370 4.48 -4.62 1.31
CA VAL A 370 3.87 -4.97 0.03
C VAL A 370 4.79 -4.45 -1.06
N LEU A 371 5.13 -5.33 -1.99
CA LEU A 371 5.96 -5.05 -3.15
C LEU A 371 5.07 -5.05 -4.40
N GLY A 372 5.17 -3.99 -5.20
CA GLY A 372 4.52 -3.87 -6.49
C GLY A 372 5.52 -3.67 -7.62
N GLY A 373 5.22 -4.23 -8.78
CA GLY A 373 5.98 -4.02 -10.02
C GLY A 373 5.05 -3.79 -11.21
N GLY A 374 5.46 -2.92 -12.12
CA GLY A 374 4.61 -2.47 -13.22
C GLY A 374 5.32 -2.04 -14.49
N GLY A 375 4.62 -1.24 -15.29
CA GLY A 375 5.16 -0.64 -16.51
C GLY A 375 6.35 0.30 -16.27
N LYS A 376 7.09 0.62 -17.33
CA LYS A 376 8.33 1.43 -17.29
C LYS A 376 9.37 0.90 -16.30
N LEU A 377 9.33 -0.41 -16.05
CA LEU A 377 10.14 -1.09 -15.04
C LEU A 377 10.10 -0.44 -13.65
N GLN A 378 8.95 0.13 -13.28
CA GLN A 378 8.78 0.76 -11.97
C GLN A 378 8.44 -0.27 -10.89
N TYR A 379 9.05 -0.08 -9.73
CA TYR A 379 8.74 -0.82 -8.53
C TYR A 379 8.29 0.12 -7.41
N TYR A 380 7.47 -0.41 -6.53
CA TYR A 380 6.90 0.29 -5.39
C TYR A 380 7.01 -0.62 -4.17
N ILE A 381 7.48 -0.07 -3.06
CA ILE A 381 7.58 -0.77 -1.79
C ILE A 381 6.75 0.01 -0.78
N TRP A 382 5.67 -0.61 -0.32
CA TRP A 382 4.83 -0.11 0.75
C TRP A 382 5.12 -0.88 2.03
N THR A 383 5.00 -0.21 3.17
CA THR A 383 5.04 -0.83 4.50
C THR A 383 3.68 -0.73 5.14
N TYR A 384 3.27 -1.74 5.90
CA TYR A 384 2.18 -1.62 6.87
C TYR A 384 2.73 -1.83 8.27
N ASP A 385 2.14 -1.12 9.24
CA ASP A 385 2.48 -1.25 10.65
C ASP A 385 1.19 -1.04 11.46
N GLY A 386 0.71 -2.10 12.11
CA GLY A 386 -0.48 -2.05 12.96
C GLY A 386 -0.38 -1.01 14.07
N ALA A 387 0.85 -0.67 14.52
CA ALA A 387 1.06 0.40 15.48
C ALA A 387 0.70 1.78 14.92
N LEU A 388 0.90 2.03 13.63
CA LEU A 388 0.52 3.30 12.97
C LEU A 388 -1.00 3.38 12.78
N GLY A 389 -1.63 2.25 12.43
CA GLY A 389 -3.08 2.16 12.22
C GLY A 389 -3.92 2.08 13.51
N SER A 390 -3.33 1.77 14.66
CA SER A 390 -4.05 1.63 15.95
C SER A 390 -4.43 2.96 16.61
N THR A 391 -4.03 4.10 16.06
CA THR A 391 -4.59 5.39 16.48
C THR A 391 -6.05 5.43 16.05
N SER A 392 -6.93 5.06 16.97
CA SER A 392 -8.38 4.87 16.80
C SER A 392 -9.15 6.07 16.23
N SER A 393 -8.48 7.19 15.99
CA SER A 393 -9.06 8.43 15.47
C SER A 393 -8.72 8.74 14.01
N SER A 394 -7.78 8.04 13.34
CA SER A 394 -7.39 8.45 11.98
C SER A 394 -8.44 8.02 10.95
N SER A 395 -9.28 8.99 10.64
CA SER A 395 -10.44 8.92 9.77
C SER A 395 -10.05 8.62 8.30
N LEU A 396 -8.93 9.21 7.85
CA LEU A 396 -8.30 8.99 6.54
C LEU A 396 -7.22 7.89 6.56
N GLY A 397 -7.23 7.04 7.58
CA GLY A 397 -6.17 6.09 7.90
C GLY A 397 -5.71 5.26 6.70
N ALA A 398 -4.39 5.17 6.54
CA ALA A 398 -3.80 4.29 5.53
C ALA A 398 -3.40 2.96 6.15
N VAL A 399 -3.66 1.90 5.39
CA VAL A 399 -3.16 0.56 5.67
C VAL A 399 -1.71 0.46 5.19
N LEU A 400 -1.40 1.06 4.05
CA LEU A 400 -0.12 1.02 3.37
C LEU A 400 0.53 2.41 3.34
N HIS A 401 1.82 2.48 3.65
CA HIS A 401 2.65 3.68 3.57
C HIS A 401 3.73 3.48 2.51
N THR A 402 3.88 4.43 1.59
CA THR A 402 4.94 4.36 0.57
C THR A 402 6.31 4.52 1.22
N ALA A 403 7.11 3.45 1.23
CA ALA A 403 8.44 3.44 1.82
C ALA A 403 9.55 3.67 0.77
N ALA A 404 9.38 3.13 -0.43
CA ALA A 404 10.27 3.39 -1.55
C ALA A 404 9.56 3.26 -2.90
N GLU A 405 10.06 4.00 -3.88
CA GLU A 405 9.65 3.94 -5.27
C GLU A 405 10.89 4.09 -6.14
N GLY A 406 10.95 3.35 -7.24
CA GLY A 406 12.00 3.56 -8.23
C GLY A 406 11.77 2.83 -9.54
N THR A 407 12.82 2.75 -10.34
CA THR A 407 12.85 1.98 -11.58
C THR A 407 14.13 1.18 -11.64
N THR A 408 14.07 -0.06 -12.15
CA THR A 408 15.28 -0.84 -12.41
C THR A 408 16.06 -0.32 -13.63
N TRP A 409 15.42 0.51 -14.47
CA TRP A 409 16.06 1.13 -15.62
C TRP A 409 15.42 2.48 -15.98
N ALA A 410 16.11 3.57 -15.68
CA ALA A 410 15.62 4.94 -15.90
C ALA A 410 15.26 5.30 -17.35
N LYS A 411 15.72 4.52 -18.35
CA LYS A 411 15.41 4.72 -19.77
C LYS A 411 14.30 3.79 -20.28
N ALA A 412 13.66 3.04 -19.40
CA ALA A 412 12.60 2.12 -19.76
C ALA A 412 11.43 2.86 -20.44
N THR A 413 11.07 2.40 -21.64
CA THR A 413 9.86 2.82 -22.34
C THR A 413 8.62 2.13 -21.76
N GLN A 414 7.43 2.49 -22.25
CA GLN A 414 6.15 1.91 -21.85
C GLN A 414 6.05 0.39 -22.09
N ASP A 415 6.82 -0.15 -23.04
CA ASP A 415 6.81 -1.57 -23.39
C ASP A 415 7.56 -2.44 -22.38
N HIS A 416 8.46 -1.84 -21.58
CA HIS A 416 9.22 -2.55 -20.58
C HIS A 416 8.43 -2.65 -19.28
N ARG A 417 8.25 -3.86 -18.76
CA ARG A 417 7.39 -4.14 -17.61
C ARG A 417 8.10 -5.05 -16.62
N ILE A 418 7.95 -4.78 -15.33
CA ILE A 418 8.17 -5.79 -14.30
C ILE A 418 6.89 -6.63 -14.30
N LEU A 419 7.04 -7.91 -14.65
CA LEU A 419 5.93 -8.83 -14.88
C LEU A 419 5.64 -9.71 -13.65
N SER A 420 6.67 -9.98 -12.83
CA SER A 420 6.52 -10.71 -11.57
C SER A 420 7.37 -10.08 -10.49
N VAL A 421 6.83 -10.00 -9.27
CA VAL A 421 7.55 -9.59 -8.07
C VAL A 421 7.35 -10.58 -6.95
N GLN A 422 8.39 -10.78 -6.15
CA GLN A 422 8.32 -11.60 -4.95
C GLN A 422 9.12 -10.95 -3.83
N CYS A 423 8.65 -11.09 -2.60
CA CYS A 423 9.36 -10.63 -1.43
C CYS A 423 9.31 -11.65 -0.30
N ALA A 424 10.39 -11.74 0.47
CA ALA A 424 10.49 -12.63 1.62
C ALA A 424 11.18 -11.89 2.78
N TYR A 425 10.68 -12.07 4.00
CA TYR A 425 11.37 -11.61 5.20
C TYR A 425 12.64 -12.44 5.41
N LEU A 426 13.73 -11.77 5.78
CA LEU A 426 15.01 -12.42 6.06
C LEU A 426 15.27 -12.48 7.56
N ASP A 427 15.39 -11.31 8.17
CA ASP A 427 15.78 -11.16 9.56
C ASP A 427 15.41 -9.77 10.08
N ALA A 428 15.71 -9.55 11.36
CA ALA A 428 15.82 -8.22 11.92
C ALA A 428 17.02 -8.16 12.86
N SER A 429 17.72 -7.03 12.86
CA SER A 429 18.86 -6.82 13.73
C SER A 429 18.96 -5.35 14.14
N VAL A 430 19.63 -5.09 15.26
CA VAL A 430 20.05 -3.72 15.58
C VAL A 430 21.16 -3.30 14.61
N SER A 431 21.06 -2.09 14.07
CA SER A 431 22.05 -1.49 13.19
C SER A 431 22.25 -0.03 13.56
N VAL A 432 23.45 0.50 13.33
CA VAL A 432 23.78 1.90 13.59
C VAL A 432 23.52 2.71 12.33
N HIS A 433 22.64 3.72 12.41
CA HIS A 433 22.36 4.59 11.27
C HIS A 433 23.63 5.34 10.85
N PRO A 434 24.03 5.27 9.56
CA PRO A 434 25.36 5.70 9.12
C PRO A 434 25.62 7.21 9.30
N LYS A 435 24.56 8.04 9.28
CA LYS A 435 24.70 9.50 9.42
C LYS A 435 24.54 10.01 10.85
N THR A 436 23.77 9.32 11.68
CA THR A 436 23.38 9.82 13.01
C THR A 436 24.05 9.05 14.14
N GLY A 437 24.61 7.87 13.87
CA GLY A 437 25.21 7.01 14.90
C GLY A 437 24.19 6.39 15.85
N VAL A 438 22.89 6.55 15.58
CA VAL A 438 21.83 6.03 16.44
C VAL A 438 21.58 4.56 16.11
N GLU A 439 21.52 3.73 17.15
CA GLU A 439 21.08 2.34 17.04
C GLU A 439 19.59 2.26 16.69
N MET A 440 19.25 1.45 15.71
CA MET A 440 17.89 1.25 15.23
C MET A 440 17.65 -0.25 15.03
N PHE A 441 16.46 -0.72 15.35
CA PHE A 441 16.03 -2.05 14.93
C PHE A 441 15.64 -2.01 13.45
N VAL A 442 16.39 -2.74 12.62
CA VAL A 442 16.23 -2.81 11.17
C VAL A 442 15.73 -4.19 10.79
N GLU A 443 14.56 -4.23 10.16
CA GLU A 443 14.02 -5.41 9.50
C GLU A 443 14.53 -5.47 8.05
N ARG A 444 14.82 -6.67 7.57
CA ARG A 444 15.31 -6.89 6.20
C ARG A 444 14.44 -7.83 5.42
N TYR A 445 14.20 -7.45 4.18
CA TYR A 445 13.40 -8.18 3.22
C TYR A 445 14.21 -8.41 1.95
N SER A 446 14.18 -9.61 1.40
CA SER A 446 14.66 -9.86 0.05
C SER A 446 13.55 -9.52 -0.94
N ILE A 447 13.94 -8.89 -2.04
CA ILE A 447 13.07 -8.43 -3.10
C ILE A 447 13.56 -8.99 -4.43
N LEU A 448 12.65 -9.60 -5.18
CA LEU A 448 12.89 -10.11 -6.52
C LEU A 448 11.98 -9.39 -7.50
N LEU A 449 12.58 -8.78 -8.53
CA LEU A 449 11.87 -8.08 -9.62
C LEU A 449 12.20 -8.78 -10.94
N CYS A 450 11.21 -9.37 -11.61
CA CYS A 450 11.38 -10.10 -12.86
C CYS A 450 10.75 -9.30 -14.01
N ASP A 451 11.49 -9.07 -15.09
CA ASP A 451 11.07 -8.16 -16.14
C ASP A 451 10.84 -8.80 -17.52
N SER A 452 10.27 -7.99 -18.41
CA SER A 452 9.92 -8.37 -19.77
C SER A 452 11.11 -8.61 -20.70
N ARG A 453 12.35 -8.45 -20.23
CA ARG A 453 13.59 -8.69 -21.00
C ARG A 453 14.26 -10.01 -20.63
N GLY A 454 13.66 -10.78 -19.72
CA GLY A 454 14.31 -11.97 -19.17
C GLY A 454 15.31 -11.67 -18.05
N THR A 455 15.34 -10.43 -17.55
CA THR A 455 16.23 -10.01 -16.48
C THR A 455 15.51 -10.11 -15.13
N ALA A 456 16.22 -10.55 -14.10
CA ALA A 456 15.76 -10.53 -12.72
C ALA A 456 16.69 -9.68 -11.85
N THR A 457 16.14 -8.70 -11.14
CA THR A 457 16.86 -7.90 -10.15
C THR A 457 16.56 -8.43 -8.76
N LEU A 458 17.57 -8.94 -8.09
CA LEU A 458 17.50 -9.34 -6.69
C LEU A 458 18.08 -8.22 -5.83
N GLY A 459 17.34 -7.80 -4.81
CA GLY A 459 17.77 -6.76 -3.88
C GLY A 459 17.41 -7.05 -2.43
N LEU A 460 17.93 -6.19 -1.58
CA LEU A 460 17.71 -6.15 -0.14
C LEU A 460 16.99 -4.84 0.18
N PHE A 461 15.87 -4.94 0.88
CA PHE A 461 15.17 -3.79 1.44
C PHE A 461 15.32 -3.79 2.95
N GLU A 462 15.90 -2.71 3.46
CA GLU A 462 16.08 -2.47 4.89
C GLU A 462 15.07 -1.44 5.36
N TYR A 463 14.35 -1.77 6.44
CA TYR A 463 13.31 -0.94 7.00
C TYR A 463 13.46 -0.81 8.51
N ALA A 464 13.50 0.43 9.03
CA ALA A 464 13.42 0.71 10.46
C ALA A 464 12.14 1.49 10.78
N PRO A 465 11.18 0.88 11.51
CA PRO A 465 9.95 1.56 11.88
C PRO A 465 10.20 2.67 12.91
N LEU A 466 9.38 3.73 12.91
CA LEU A 466 9.54 4.88 13.82
C LEU A 466 9.62 4.48 15.30
N SER A 467 8.88 3.45 15.70
CA SER A 467 8.80 3.00 17.09
C SER A 467 10.10 2.36 17.61
N ALA A 468 11.05 2.03 16.74
CA ALA A 468 12.25 1.29 17.08
C ALA A 468 13.44 2.17 17.49
N VAL A 469 13.34 3.49 17.37
CA VAL A 469 14.48 4.40 17.61
C VAL A 469 14.39 4.97 19.02
N THR A 470 14.98 4.28 20.00
CA THR A 470 15.07 4.79 21.37
C THR A 470 16.11 5.92 21.44
N GLY A 471 15.70 7.12 21.85
CA GLY A 471 16.60 8.23 22.18
C GLY A 471 16.96 9.20 21.03
N ALA A 472 16.39 9.03 19.83
CA ALA A 472 16.55 10.03 18.78
C ALA A 472 15.52 11.15 18.93
N LYS A 473 16.01 12.39 19.14
CA LYS A 473 15.18 13.61 19.13
C LYS A 473 14.47 13.89 17.81
N LYS A 474 14.79 13.14 16.75
CA LYS A 474 14.16 13.24 15.43
C LYS A 474 13.84 11.83 14.96
N ALA A 475 12.56 11.52 14.81
CA ALA A 475 12.13 10.28 14.19
C ALA A 475 12.65 10.24 12.75
N VAL A 476 13.56 9.32 12.44
CA VAL A 476 14.08 9.10 11.09
C VAL A 476 13.44 7.84 10.57
N PHE A 477 12.49 7.97 9.64
CA PHE A 477 12.04 6.85 8.84
C PHE A 477 13.21 6.42 7.96
N TYR A 478 13.73 5.20 8.18
CA TYR A 478 14.81 4.65 7.38
C TYR A 478 14.24 3.52 6.52
N ALA A 479 14.21 3.75 5.22
CA ALA A 479 13.88 2.76 4.21
C ALA A 479 14.95 2.83 3.11
N GLN A 480 15.59 1.71 2.81
CA GLN A 480 16.60 1.64 1.77
C GLN A 480 16.48 0.35 0.96
N PHE A 481 16.35 0.48 -0.35
CA PHE A 481 16.48 -0.63 -1.29
C PHE A 481 17.88 -0.63 -1.91
N ARG A 482 18.55 -1.78 -1.89
CA ARG A 482 19.86 -2.00 -2.51
C ARG A 482 19.79 -3.20 -3.43
N VAL A 483 20.25 -3.05 -4.67
CA VAL A 483 20.38 -4.18 -5.60
C VAL A 483 21.57 -5.04 -5.16
N LEU A 484 21.32 -6.33 -4.94
CA LEU A 484 22.36 -7.31 -4.62
C LEU A 484 22.97 -7.86 -5.91
N GLN A 485 22.12 -8.37 -6.81
CA GLN A 485 22.54 -9.00 -8.05
C GLN A 485 21.51 -8.76 -9.16
N THR A 486 21.98 -8.72 -10.40
CA THR A 486 21.13 -8.77 -11.59
C THR A 486 21.43 -10.07 -12.32
N LEU A 487 20.39 -10.87 -12.50
CA LEU A 487 20.44 -12.18 -13.14
C LEU A 487 19.81 -12.09 -14.53
N GLN A 488 20.20 -12.98 -15.42
CA GLN A 488 19.54 -13.19 -16.70
C GLN A 488 19.07 -14.65 -16.81
N PRO A 489 18.00 -15.05 -16.09
CA PRO A 489 17.56 -16.44 -16.07
C PRO A 489 17.08 -16.96 -17.43
N SER A 490 16.57 -16.06 -18.28
CA SER A 490 16.06 -16.40 -19.61
C SER A 490 16.39 -15.30 -20.63
N GLN A 491 16.37 -15.64 -21.91
CA GLN A 491 16.34 -14.64 -23.00
C GLN A 491 14.91 -14.18 -23.31
N CYS A 492 13.93 -14.86 -22.73
CA CYS A 492 12.52 -14.59 -22.87
C CYS A 492 12.00 -13.80 -21.65
N PRO A 493 10.90 -13.04 -21.79
CA PRO A 493 10.23 -12.39 -20.67
C PRO A 493 9.97 -13.37 -19.51
N LEU A 494 10.25 -12.92 -18.27
CA LEU A 494 9.95 -13.71 -17.07
C LEU A 494 8.52 -13.40 -16.63
N LEU A 495 7.61 -14.35 -16.80
CA LEU A 495 6.19 -14.16 -16.53
C LEU A 495 5.83 -14.34 -15.06
N SER A 496 6.51 -15.26 -14.39
CA SER A 496 6.22 -15.63 -13.00
C SER A 496 7.50 -15.93 -12.23
N SER A 497 7.43 -15.78 -10.91
CA SER A 497 8.54 -16.13 -10.03
C SER A 497 8.08 -16.50 -8.63
N SER A 498 8.93 -17.22 -7.90
CA SER A 498 8.80 -17.48 -6.46
C SER A 498 10.13 -17.23 -5.78
N LEU A 499 10.09 -16.66 -4.56
CA LEU A 499 11.25 -16.39 -3.73
C LEU A 499 11.06 -17.08 -2.39
N LEU A 500 11.95 -18.01 -2.06
CA LEU A 500 11.94 -18.73 -0.80
C LEU A 500 13.21 -18.41 -0.03
N TYR A 501 13.06 -18.21 1.27
CA TYR A 501 14.19 -18.14 2.19
C TYR A 501 14.29 -19.48 2.91
N ALA A 502 15.40 -20.17 2.68
CA ALA A 502 15.67 -21.47 3.24
C ALA A 502 16.72 -21.33 4.34
N SER A 503 16.42 -21.92 5.49
CA SER A 503 17.40 -22.10 6.56
C SER A 503 17.52 -23.56 6.90
N ALA A 504 18.73 -24.10 6.76
CA ALA A 504 19.09 -25.40 7.26
C ALA A 504 19.79 -25.23 8.61
N THR A 505 19.16 -25.73 9.67
CA THR A 505 19.81 -25.93 10.97
C THR A 505 20.21 -27.38 11.08
N ARG A 506 21.51 -27.64 11.33
CA ARG A 506 22.01 -28.98 11.57
C ARG A 506 21.98 -29.25 13.06
N GLU A 507 21.31 -30.31 13.49
CA GLU A 507 21.40 -30.77 14.88
C GLU A 507 22.87 -31.02 15.24
N GLY A 508 23.38 -30.33 16.25
CA GLY A 508 24.75 -30.49 16.75
C GLY A 508 25.83 -29.61 16.11
N VAL A 509 25.54 -28.80 15.08
CA VAL A 509 26.52 -27.84 14.52
C VAL A 509 25.94 -26.43 14.58
N SER A 510 26.63 -25.52 15.27
CA SER A 510 26.18 -24.14 15.50
C SER A 510 26.14 -23.26 14.23
N ALA A 511 26.70 -23.73 13.12
CA ALA A 511 26.70 -22.99 11.86
C ALA A 511 25.39 -23.21 11.09
N LYS A 512 24.43 -22.30 11.29
CA LYS A 512 23.19 -22.22 10.51
C LYS A 512 23.50 -21.73 9.10
N ARG A 513 23.22 -22.54 8.07
CA ARG A 513 23.32 -22.10 6.67
C ARG A 513 21.99 -21.56 6.21
N GLU A 514 22.06 -20.40 5.58
CA GLU A 514 20.89 -19.67 5.12
C GLU A 514 21.13 -19.27 3.66
N GLY A 515 20.09 -19.38 2.85
CA GLY A 515 20.15 -19.08 1.44
C GLY A 515 18.80 -18.68 0.90
N LEU A 516 18.83 -18.01 -0.24
CA LEU A 516 17.63 -17.73 -1.02
C LEU A 516 17.54 -18.74 -2.15
N VAL A 517 16.32 -19.15 -2.44
CA VAL A 517 15.97 -19.92 -3.63
C VAL A 517 15.05 -19.05 -4.47
N THR A 518 15.45 -18.81 -5.71
CA THR A 518 14.62 -18.11 -6.69
C THR A 518 14.21 -19.07 -7.80
N ILE A 519 12.94 -19.01 -8.16
CA ILE A 519 12.36 -19.85 -9.20
C ILE A 519 11.73 -18.94 -10.23
N PHE A 520 11.96 -19.20 -11.51
CA PHE A 520 11.52 -18.36 -12.62
C PHE A 520 10.75 -19.18 -13.64
N GLY A 521 9.58 -18.67 -14.08
CA GLY A 521 8.85 -19.16 -15.25
C GLY A 521 8.91 -18.13 -16.38
N ASP A 522 9.26 -18.58 -17.59
CA ASP A 522 9.39 -17.70 -18.77
C ASP A 522 8.32 -17.95 -19.86
N THR A 523 8.31 -17.11 -20.91
CA THR A 523 7.36 -17.26 -22.03
C THR A 523 7.61 -18.50 -22.90
N ALA A 524 8.75 -19.17 -22.76
CA ALA A 524 9.05 -20.40 -23.47
C ALA A 524 8.52 -21.65 -22.71
N GLY A 525 7.91 -21.44 -21.53
CA GLY A 525 7.37 -22.53 -20.70
C GLY A 525 8.43 -23.24 -19.86
N SER A 526 9.63 -22.67 -19.77
CA SER A 526 10.71 -23.20 -18.96
C SER A 526 10.59 -22.69 -17.53
N VAL A 527 10.82 -23.60 -16.57
CA VAL A 527 10.98 -23.27 -15.16
C VAL A 527 12.43 -23.51 -14.76
N SER A 528 13.08 -22.48 -14.21
CA SER A 528 14.46 -22.57 -13.73
C SER A 528 14.57 -22.28 -12.24
N VAL A 529 15.46 -23.01 -11.56
CA VAL A 529 15.70 -22.93 -10.12
C VAL A 529 17.12 -22.43 -9.88
N TRP A 530 17.25 -21.42 -9.04
CA TRP A 530 18.50 -20.77 -8.71
C TRP A 530 18.64 -20.67 -7.19
N THR A 531 19.87 -20.78 -6.70
CA THR A 531 20.18 -20.59 -5.28
C THR A 531 21.18 -19.47 -5.09
N LEU A 532 21.06 -18.81 -3.95
CA LEU A 532 21.95 -17.77 -3.50
C LEU A 532 22.35 -18.05 -2.05
N ALA A 533 23.56 -18.58 -1.87
CA ALA A 533 24.08 -18.89 -0.55
C ALA A 533 24.57 -17.62 0.15
N ARG A 534 24.28 -17.51 1.46
CA ARG A 534 24.82 -16.46 2.30
C ARG A 534 26.10 -16.92 3.00
N GLU A 535 27.12 -16.07 3.04
CA GLU A 535 28.30 -16.35 3.86
C GLU A 535 27.96 -16.16 5.35
N THR A 536 28.11 -17.23 6.13
CA THR A 536 27.59 -17.34 7.51
C THR A 536 28.45 -16.64 8.57
N ASN A 537 29.62 -16.12 8.21
CA ASN A 537 30.61 -15.60 9.17
C ASN A 537 30.51 -14.09 9.40
N LEU A 538 29.59 -13.39 8.74
CA LEU A 538 29.44 -11.94 8.85
C LEU A 538 28.05 -11.57 9.38
N SER A 539 27.97 -10.50 10.15
CA SER A 539 26.69 -9.88 10.52
C SER A 539 25.88 -9.60 9.25
N LEU A 540 24.55 -9.78 9.27
CA LEU A 540 23.72 -9.62 8.07
C LEU A 540 23.89 -8.29 7.34
N ALA A 541 24.19 -7.20 8.07
CA ALA A 541 24.45 -5.88 7.51
C ALA A 541 25.68 -5.84 6.58
N SER A 542 26.62 -6.78 6.73
CA SER A 542 27.82 -6.95 5.93
C SER A 542 27.88 -8.28 5.19
N ALA A 543 26.78 -9.06 5.21
CA ALA A 543 26.75 -10.36 4.58
C ALA A 543 27.00 -10.23 3.08
N VAL A 544 28.09 -10.84 2.64
CA VAL A 544 28.40 -11.01 1.22
C VAL A 544 27.56 -12.19 0.73
N TRP A 545 26.67 -11.91 -0.22
CA TRP A 545 25.93 -12.94 -0.92
C TRP A 545 26.81 -13.48 -2.04
N LYS A 546 27.00 -14.81 -2.09
CA LYS A 546 27.70 -15.45 -3.20
C LYS A 546 26.93 -15.21 -4.51
N PRO A 547 27.55 -15.22 -5.69
CA PRO A 547 26.83 -15.17 -6.96
C PRO A 547 25.73 -16.23 -7.03
N ALA A 548 24.55 -15.87 -7.57
CA ALA A 548 23.47 -16.83 -7.75
C ALA A 548 23.90 -17.94 -8.72
N VAL A 549 23.57 -19.19 -8.39
CA VAL A 549 23.91 -20.36 -9.19
C VAL A 549 22.63 -21.00 -9.69
N LYS A 550 22.55 -21.29 -11.00
CA LYS A 550 21.46 -22.07 -11.58
C LYS A 550 21.62 -23.53 -11.15
N CYS A 551 20.65 -24.05 -10.42
CA CYS A 551 20.65 -25.43 -9.95
C CYS A 551 20.04 -26.37 -10.99
N GLY A 552 19.02 -25.92 -11.72
CA GLY A 552 18.37 -26.75 -12.74
C GLY A 552 17.32 -25.98 -13.53
N SER A 553 16.85 -26.61 -14.60
CA SER A 553 15.68 -26.15 -15.34
C SER A 553 14.98 -27.30 -16.03
N TYR A 554 13.67 -27.17 -16.22
CA TYR A 554 12.84 -28.14 -16.93
C TYR A 554 11.77 -27.42 -17.75
N VAL A 555 11.28 -28.07 -18.80
CA VAL A 555 10.18 -27.56 -19.62
C VAL A 555 8.87 -27.99 -18.98
N ALA A 556 8.23 -27.08 -18.24
CA ALA A 556 6.96 -27.33 -17.56
C ALA A 556 5.78 -27.25 -18.53
N HIS A 557 5.85 -26.30 -19.48
CA HIS A 557 4.76 -25.93 -20.37
C HIS A 557 5.23 -25.87 -21.82
N SER A 558 4.31 -26.09 -22.76
CA SER A 558 4.59 -25.91 -24.20
C SER A 558 4.53 -24.43 -24.63
N MET A 559 4.01 -23.56 -23.76
CA MET A 559 3.92 -22.11 -23.90
C MET A 559 4.24 -21.44 -22.56
N GLY A 560 4.03 -20.13 -22.42
CA GLY A 560 4.45 -19.36 -21.25
C GLY A 560 3.99 -19.92 -19.90
N ALA A 561 4.93 -19.96 -18.93
CA ALA A 561 4.67 -20.31 -17.53
C ALA A 561 4.15 -19.08 -16.75
N ASN A 562 2.87 -18.78 -16.93
CA ASN A 562 2.23 -17.55 -16.46
C ASN A 562 2.17 -17.39 -14.94
N ALA A 563 1.99 -18.49 -14.23
CA ALA A 563 1.77 -18.50 -12.79
C ALA A 563 2.70 -19.51 -12.15
N LEU A 564 3.28 -19.15 -11.01
CA LEU A 564 4.24 -20.00 -10.30
C LEU A 564 4.13 -19.77 -8.80
N SER A 565 4.07 -20.87 -8.05
CA SER A 565 4.09 -20.87 -6.60
C SER A 565 4.96 -22.02 -6.13
N ALA A 566 5.78 -21.78 -5.12
CA ALA A 566 6.62 -22.81 -4.56
C ALA A 566 6.64 -22.74 -3.04
N THR A 567 7.00 -23.85 -2.41
CA THR A 567 7.24 -23.93 -0.97
C THR A 567 8.40 -24.87 -0.67
N ILE A 568 8.97 -24.75 0.52
CA ILE A 568 9.88 -25.75 1.07
C ILE A 568 9.02 -26.86 1.67
N VAL A 569 9.31 -28.11 1.33
CA VAL A 569 8.61 -29.28 1.88
C VAL A 569 8.97 -29.40 3.36
N ALA A 570 7.98 -29.22 4.24
CA ALA A 570 8.18 -29.32 5.67
C ALA A 570 8.59 -30.75 6.07
N GLY A 571 9.45 -30.88 7.10
CA GLY A 571 9.81 -32.17 7.67
C GLY A 571 10.61 -33.12 6.77
N ALA A 572 10.95 -32.73 5.54
CA ALA A 572 11.87 -33.48 4.70
C ALA A 572 13.26 -33.43 5.33
N ALA A 573 13.67 -34.52 5.98
CA ALA A 573 15.03 -34.72 6.44
C ALA A 573 15.95 -34.76 5.22
N CYS A 574 16.46 -33.59 4.81
CA CYS A 574 17.42 -33.49 3.73
C CYS A 574 18.83 -33.70 4.29
N ALA A 575 19.69 -34.31 3.49
CA ALA A 575 21.13 -34.36 3.77
C ALA A 575 21.67 -32.96 4.07
N ASP A 576 22.75 -32.88 4.86
CA ASP A 576 23.34 -31.63 5.33
C ASP A 576 23.38 -30.54 4.24
N ASN A 577 22.58 -29.46 4.42
CA ASN A 577 22.48 -28.27 3.55
C ASN A 577 21.67 -28.41 2.26
N ALA A 578 20.76 -29.37 2.18
CA ALA A 578 19.78 -29.44 1.12
C ALA A 578 18.39 -28.95 1.59
N ALA A 579 17.61 -28.40 0.65
CA ALA A 579 16.19 -28.12 0.84
C ALA A 579 15.39 -28.81 -0.25
N GLN A 580 14.34 -29.53 0.13
CA GLN A 580 13.39 -30.09 -0.82
C GLN A 580 12.31 -29.05 -1.12
N LEU A 581 12.06 -28.83 -2.40
CA LEU A 581 11.12 -27.84 -2.90
C LEU A 581 9.96 -28.55 -3.59
N LEU A 582 8.77 -28.02 -3.37
CA LEU A 582 7.60 -28.30 -4.19
C LEU A 582 7.32 -27.04 -5.02
N ILE A 583 7.37 -27.18 -6.34
CA ILE A 583 7.18 -26.11 -7.32
C ILE A 583 5.92 -26.44 -8.10
N CYS A 584 5.01 -25.48 -8.22
CA CYS A 584 3.79 -25.62 -9.02
C CYS A 584 3.71 -24.46 -10.00
N SER A 585 3.41 -24.74 -11.26
CA SER A 585 3.26 -23.75 -12.32
C SER A 585 2.02 -23.99 -13.18
N GLY A 586 1.45 -22.90 -13.69
CA GLY A 586 0.31 -22.90 -14.60
C GLY A 586 0.67 -22.16 -15.88
N GLY A 587 0.29 -22.73 -17.03
CA GLY A 587 0.72 -22.26 -18.35
C GLY A 587 -0.40 -21.72 -19.24
N ASP A 588 0.01 -21.04 -20.32
CA ASP A 588 -0.88 -20.71 -21.46
C ASP A 588 -1.37 -21.97 -22.19
N ASP A 589 -0.69 -23.11 -22.01
CA ASP A 589 -1.06 -24.42 -22.53
C ASP A 589 -2.14 -25.13 -21.69
N GLN A 590 -2.83 -24.38 -20.82
CA GLN A 590 -3.96 -24.84 -20.00
C GLN A 590 -3.61 -25.97 -19.03
N SER A 591 -2.33 -26.16 -18.75
CA SER A 591 -1.83 -27.26 -17.93
C SER A 591 -1.27 -26.76 -16.59
N ILE A 592 -1.30 -27.65 -15.60
CA ILE A 592 -0.58 -27.49 -14.33
C ILE A 592 0.62 -28.44 -14.34
N SER A 593 1.79 -27.93 -13.96
CA SER A 593 2.99 -28.72 -13.75
C SER A 593 3.41 -28.60 -12.29
N CYS A 594 3.51 -29.72 -11.59
CA CYS A 594 4.06 -29.81 -10.25
C CYS A 594 5.42 -30.50 -10.34
N ALA A 595 6.42 -29.99 -9.64
CA ALA A 595 7.77 -30.52 -9.64
C ALA A 595 8.33 -30.58 -8.22
N ARG A 596 8.98 -31.69 -7.90
CA ARG A 596 9.75 -31.90 -6.68
C ARG A 596 11.22 -31.84 -7.03
N CYS A 597 11.98 -30.99 -6.35
CA CYS A 597 13.43 -30.95 -6.54
C CYS A 597 14.17 -30.69 -5.23
N THR A 598 15.42 -31.13 -5.17
CA THR A 598 16.29 -30.93 -4.00
C THR A 598 17.42 -30.00 -4.38
N VAL A 599 17.52 -28.85 -3.70
CA VAL A 599 18.58 -27.87 -3.93
C VAL A 599 19.62 -27.93 -2.82
N GLN A 600 20.90 -27.84 -3.18
CA GLN A 600 22.01 -27.75 -2.23
C GLN A 600 22.58 -26.34 -2.23
N PHE A 601 22.92 -25.80 -1.05
CA PHE A 601 23.46 -24.44 -0.91
C PHE A 601 24.99 -24.34 -0.99
N ASP A 602 25.73 -25.45 -0.98
CA ASP A 602 27.17 -25.42 -0.69
C ASP A 602 28.10 -25.99 -1.78
N SER A 603 27.58 -26.38 -2.93
CA SER A 603 28.44 -26.98 -3.95
C SER A 603 29.08 -25.89 -4.83
N ALA A 604 30.40 -25.72 -4.70
CA ALA A 604 31.24 -25.21 -5.80
C ALA A 604 31.20 -26.14 -7.04
N VAL A 605 30.48 -27.25 -6.95
CA VAL A 605 30.17 -28.16 -8.05
C VAL A 605 29.16 -27.47 -8.96
N ALA A 606 29.68 -27.01 -10.10
CA ALA A 606 28.90 -26.50 -11.22
C ALA A 606 27.89 -27.57 -11.70
N GLU A 607 26.67 -27.11 -12.03
CA GLU A 607 25.65 -27.87 -12.77
C GLU A 607 25.54 -29.37 -12.42
N ASN A 608 25.46 -29.71 -11.14
CA ASN A 608 24.94 -31.03 -10.80
C ASN A 608 23.48 -31.09 -11.26
N GLU A 609 23.18 -32.10 -12.07
CA GLU A 609 21.84 -32.38 -12.58
C GLU A 609 20.90 -32.57 -11.40
N VAL A 610 20.17 -31.50 -11.02
CA VAL A 610 19.14 -31.60 -9.97
C VAL A 610 18.10 -32.56 -10.51
N ASN A 611 17.87 -33.66 -9.79
CA ASN A 611 16.78 -34.57 -10.12
C ASN A 611 15.45 -33.86 -9.84
N ILE A 612 14.69 -33.59 -10.90
CA ILE A 612 13.39 -32.93 -10.84
C ILE A 612 12.33 -33.97 -11.20
N ASP A 613 11.57 -34.42 -10.20
CA ASP A 613 10.40 -35.29 -10.41
C ASP A 613 9.21 -34.41 -10.79
N VAL A 614 8.69 -34.55 -12.01
CA VAL A 614 7.65 -33.68 -12.58
C VAL A 614 6.37 -34.47 -12.82
N CYS A 615 5.25 -33.95 -12.32
CA CYS A 615 3.90 -34.41 -12.60
C CYS A 615 3.14 -33.31 -13.36
N LYS A 616 2.60 -33.62 -14.54
CA LYS A 616 1.87 -32.67 -15.37
C LYS A 616 0.41 -33.10 -15.54
N VAL A 617 -0.51 -32.17 -15.27
CA VAL A 617 -1.94 -32.30 -15.54
C VAL A 617 -2.26 -31.45 -16.76
N VAL A 618 -2.52 -32.10 -17.89
CA VAL A 618 -2.95 -31.45 -19.14
C VAL A 618 -4.45 -31.13 -19.05
N ASP A 619 -4.89 -30.08 -19.75
CA ASP A 619 -6.29 -29.63 -19.77
C ASP A 619 -6.86 -29.36 -18.36
N ALA A 620 -6.02 -28.80 -17.48
CA ALA A 620 -6.40 -28.44 -16.11
C ALA A 620 -7.36 -27.25 -16.06
N SER A 621 -7.39 -26.43 -17.11
CA SER A 621 -8.33 -25.32 -17.32
C SER A 621 -8.84 -25.36 -18.77
N GLY A 622 -9.97 -24.73 -19.06
CA GLY A 622 -10.43 -24.50 -20.43
C GLY A 622 -9.67 -23.38 -21.16
N SER A 623 -8.68 -22.77 -20.51
CA SER A 623 -7.94 -21.60 -21.03
C SER A 623 -6.57 -21.44 -20.34
N ALA A 624 -5.85 -20.37 -20.67
CA ALA A 624 -4.62 -20.03 -19.99
C ALA A 624 -4.83 -19.85 -18.47
N ILE A 625 -3.99 -20.52 -17.67
CA ILE A 625 -3.96 -20.34 -16.22
C ILE A 625 -3.16 -19.08 -15.92
N LYS A 626 -3.72 -18.16 -15.13
CA LYS A 626 -3.11 -16.85 -14.80
C LYS A 626 -2.86 -16.66 -13.31
N GLY A 627 -3.66 -17.29 -12.46
CA GLY A 627 -3.44 -17.35 -11.02
C GLY A 627 -3.13 -18.77 -10.56
N LEU A 628 -2.11 -18.92 -9.71
CA LEU A 628 -1.79 -20.18 -9.05
C LEU A 628 -1.17 -19.90 -7.68
N LYS A 629 -1.72 -20.50 -6.61
CA LYS A 629 -1.23 -20.31 -5.25
C LYS A 629 -1.24 -21.63 -4.49
N LEU A 630 -0.07 -22.01 -3.98
CA LEU A 630 0.08 -23.17 -3.10
C LEU A 630 -0.26 -22.77 -1.66
N VAL A 631 -1.08 -23.59 -1.00
CA VAL A 631 -1.47 -23.47 0.40
C VAL A 631 -0.87 -24.68 1.13
N PRO A 632 0.04 -24.47 2.09
CA PRO A 632 0.53 -25.57 2.92
C PRO A 632 -0.66 -26.20 3.66
N ALA A 633 -0.92 -27.49 3.42
CA ALA A 633 -1.89 -28.20 4.24
C ALA A 633 -1.30 -28.46 5.63
N SER A 634 -2.18 -28.67 6.61
CA SER A 634 -1.78 -29.25 7.89
C SER A 634 -1.25 -30.66 7.64
N LEU A 635 -0.18 -31.06 8.31
CA LEU A 635 0.30 -32.45 8.28
C LEU A 635 -0.85 -33.39 8.71
N SER A 636 -1.45 -34.10 7.75
CA SER A 636 -2.39 -35.19 8.02
C SER A 636 -1.59 -36.49 8.14
N VAL A 637 -1.33 -36.93 9.36
CA VAL A 637 -0.78 -38.28 9.57
C VAL A 637 -1.93 -39.27 9.34
N LEU A 638 -2.01 -39.80 8.13
CA LEU A 638 -2.93 -40.91 7.81
C LEU A 638 -2.45 -42.17 8.55
N PHE A 639 -2.96 -42.40 9.75
CA PHE A 639 -2.86 -43.69 10.41
C PHE A 639 -3.77 -44.66 9.68
N ASN A 640 -3.20 -45.67 9.02
CA ASN A 640 -3.98 -46.77 8.47
C ASN A 640 -4.43 -47.66 9.65
N PRO A 641 -5.73 -47.70 10.02
CA PRO A 641 -6.18 -48.39 11.23
C PRO A 641 -6.31 -49.91 11.04
N ALA A 642 -6.00 -50.44 9.86
CA ALA A 642 -5.96 -51.88 9.62
C ALA A 642 -4.68 -52.46 10.22
N GLY A 643 -4.79 -53.00 11.44
CA GLY A 643 -3.71 -53.47 12.32
C GLY A 643 -2.89 -54.68 11.87
N ASP A 644 -2.41 -54.69 10.62
CA ASP A 644 -1.25 -55.48 10.24
C ASP A 644 0.01 -54.60 10.40
N GLU A 645 1.16 -55.21 10.72
CA GLU A 645 2.46 -54.58 11.02
C GLU A 645 3.08 -53.78 9.83
N GLY A 646 2.27 -53.29 8.88
CA GLY A 646 2.65 -52.54 7.70
C GLY A 646 2.97 -51.08 8.01
N GLY A 647 4.19 -50.66 7.66
CA GLY A 647 4.76 -49.36 7.99
C GLY A 647 3.88 -48.14 7.65
N VAL A 648 3.94 -47.14 8.53
CA VAL A 648 3.32 -45.83 8.34
C VAL A 648 4.00 -45.12 7.17
N SER A 649 3.30 -44.98 6.03
CA SER A 649 3.72 -44.08 4.96
C SER A 649 3.22 -42.68 5.27
N ALA A 650 4.12 -41.78 5.66
CA ALA A 650 3.79 -40.37 5.79
C ALA A 650 3.63 -39.75 4.39
N GLU A 651 2.41 -39.37 4.03
CA GLU A 651 2.12 -38.58 2.83
C GLU A 651 1.92 -37.13 3.23
N TRP A 652 2.52 -36.21 2.48
CA TRP A 652 2.25 -34.79 2.63
C TRP A 652 1.24 -34.38 1.57
N GLU A 653 0.10 -33.86 2.01
CA GLU A 653 -0.86 -33.21 1.13
C GLU A 653 -0.61 -31.69 1.14
N TYR A 654 -0.69 -31.07 -0.03
CA TYR A 654 -0.71 -29.63 -0.20
C TYR A 654 -1.95 -29.27 -1.00
N HIS A 655 -2.54 -28.11 -0.72
CA HIS A 655 -3.64 -27.60 -1.55
C HIS A 655 -3.12 -26.58 -2.54
N LEU A 656 -3.65 -26.60 -3.75
CA LEU A 656 -3.28 -25.69 -4.82
C LEU A 656 -4.55 -25.04 -5.36
N ALA A 657 -4.63 -23.72 -5.32
CA ALA A 657 -5.68 -22.97 -5.97
C ALA A 657 -5.19 -22.48 -7.33
N SER A 658 -6.00 -22.62 -8.38
CA SER A 658 -5.71 -22.12 -9.72
C SER A 658 -6.91 -21.38 -10.30
N ALA A 659 -6.66 -20.34 -11.10
CA ALA A 659 -7.69 -19.65 -11.87
C ALA A 659 -7.16 -19.22 -13.24
N GLY A 660 -8.03 -19.24 -14.25
CA GLY A 660 -7.72 -18.90 -15.64
C GLY A 660 -8.82 -18.08 -16.32
N TYR A 661 -8.62 -17.78 -17.60
CA TYR A 661 -9.57 -17.02 -18.43
C TYR A 661 -10.93 -17.70 -18.68
N ASP A 662 -11.05 -18.98 -18.35
CA ASP A 662 -12.28 -19.76 -18.37
C ASP A 662 -13.20 -19.44 -17.18
N GLN A 663 -12.79 -18.50 -16.33
CA GLN A 663 -13.54 -18.03 -15.17
C GLN A 663 -13.83 -19.17 -14.18
N ARG A 664 -12.91 -20.13 -14.06
CA ARG A 664 -13.02 -21.22 -13.10
C ARG A 664 -11.93 -21.11 -12.04
N LEU A 665 -12.34 -21.04 -10.78
CA LEU A 665 -11.48 -21.29 -9.63
C LEU A 665 -11.47 -22.79 -9.38
N SER A 666 -10.31 -23.43 -9.45
CA SER A 666 -10.14 -24.86 -9.18
C SER A 666 -9.23 -25.08 -7.98
N LEU A 667 -9.58 -26.08 -7.17
CA LEU A 667 -8.81 -26.55 -6.03
C LEU A 667 -8.25 -27.94 -6.34
N TRP A 668 -6.98 -28.12 -6.09
CA TRP A 668 -6.26 -29.37 -6.30
C TRP A 668 -5.57 -29.82 -5.02
N ALA A 669 -5.41 -31.12 -4.85
CA ALA A 669 -4.50 -31.70 -3.88
C ALA A 669 -3.22 -32.15 -4.57
N VAL A 670 -2.08 -31.84 -3.97
CA VAL A 670 -0.76 -32.26 -4.41
C VAL A 670 -0.18 -33.14 -3.32
N THR A 671 -0.11 -34.44 -3.57
CA THR A 671 0.37 -35.44 -2.62
C THR A 671 1.81 -35.80 -2.93
N LEU A 672 2.64 -35.80 -1.90
CA LEU A 672 4.06 -36.16 -1.94
C LEU A 672 4.27 -37.44 -1.14
N ALA A 673 4.61 -38.54 -1.82
CA ALA A 673 5.07 -39.75 -1.17
C ALA A 673 6.50 -39.52 -0.65
N MET A 674 6.70 -39.69 0.65
CA MET A 674 8.05 -39.70 1.24
C MET A 674 8.73 -41.02 0.90
N ASP A 675 9.90 -40.94 0.27
CA ASP A 675 10.78 -42.09 0.16
C ASP A 675 11.18 -42.48 1.58
N GLN A 676 10.77 -43.66 2.06
CA GLN A 676 11.27 -44.16 3.33
C GLN A 676 12.80 -44.18 3.23
N PRO A 677 13.53 -43.52 4.15
CA PRO A 677 14.99 -43.58 4.15
C PRO A 677 15.34 -45.06 4.18
N ALA A 678 16.01 -45.55 3.14
CA ALA A 678 16.35 -46.95 3.00
C ALA A 678 17.16 -47.37 4.22
N SER A 679 16.49 -47.91 5.23
CA SER A 679 17.13 -48.37 6.45
C SER A 679 17.92 -49.61 6.08
N ASP A 680 19.24 -49.48 5.89
CA ASP A 680 20.37 -50.44 5.87
C ASP A 680 20.13 -51.97 5.81
N TYR A 681 18.99 -52.44 5.30
CA TYR A 681 18.69 -53.85 5.14
C TYR A 681 19.31 -54.32 3.84
N HIS A 682 20.56 -54.79 3.98
CA HIS A 682 21.32 -55.57 3.01
C HIS A 682 20.59 -56.88 2.63
N THR A 683 19.53 -56.78 1.83
CA THR A 683 18.96 -57.94 1.14
C THR A 683 18.96 -57.65 -0.36
N ASN A 684 19.89 -58.29 -1.07
CA ASN A 684 20.15 -58.21 -2.51
C ASN A 684 19.00 -58.79 -3.38
N GLN A 685 17.75 -58.40 -3.13
CA GLN A 685 16.65 -58.74 -4.05
C GLN A 685 16.36 -57.55 -4.96
N GLU A 686 16.63 -57.75 -6.25
CA GLU A 686 16.28 -56.86 -7.34
C GLU A 686 14.77 -56.54 -7.30
N LYS A 687 14.42 -55.39 -6.73
CA LYS A 687 13.04 -54.88 -6.77
C LYS A 687 12.74 -54.41 -8.20
N PRO A 688 11.61 -54.81 -8.81
CA PRO A 688 11.24 -54.36 -10.14
C PRO A 688 11.07 -52.85 -10.18
N SER A 689 11.76 -52.20 -11.11
CA SER A 689 11.79 -50.75 -11.32
C SER A 689 10.50 -50.25 -11.97
N THR A 690 9.38 -50.27 -11.25
CA THR A 690 8.23 -49.42 -11.62
C THR A 690 8.49 -48.04 -11.05
N SER A 691 9.05 -47.16 -11.88
CA SER A 691 9.30 -45.74 -11.58
C SER A 691 7.99 -44.95 -11.48
N GLY A 692 7.16 -45.25 -10.49
CA GLY A 692 6.01 -44.41 -10.16
C GLY A 692 6.52 -43.05 -9.68
N SER A 693 6.00 -41.96 -10.24
CA SER A 693 6.28 -40.61 -9.72
C SER A 693 5.83 -40.53 -8.27
N THR A 694 6.67 -39.97 -7.41
CA THR A 694 6.34 -39.78 -5.98
C THR A 694 5.36 -38.64 -5.78
N LEU A 695 5.10 -37.88 -6.84
CA LEU A 695 4.21 -36.73 -6.88
C LEU A 695 2.91 -37.10 -7.58
N ARG A 696 1.78 -36.79 -6.93
CA ARG A 696 0.43 -36.94 -7.49
C ARG A 696 -0.33 -35.62 -7.38
N VAL A 697 -1.07 -35.27 -8.42
CA VAL A 697 -1.94 -34.08 -8.46
C VAL A 697 -3.37 -34.54 -8.74
N GLU A 698 -4.32 -34.14 -7.90
CA GLU A 698 -5.72 -34.54 -8.00
C GLU A 698 -6.64 -33.32 -7.93
N TRP A 699 -7.58 -33.21 -8.87
CA TRP A 699 -8.64 -32.21 -8.81
C TRP A 699 -9.61 -32.53 -7.68
N LYS A 700 -9.88 -31.56 -6.80
CA LYS A 700 -10.80 -31.74 -5.66
C LYS A 700 -12.13 -31.04 -5.88
N ALA A 701 -12.09 -29.78 -6.27
CA ALA A 701 -13.29 -28.96 -6.41
C ALA A 701 -13.08 -27.82 -7.41
N GLY A 702 -14.16 -27.18 -7.82
CA GLY A 702 -14.09 -25.93 -8.56
C GLY A 702 -15.39 -25.16 -8.55
N ALA A 703 -15.29 -23.86 -8.76
CA ALA A 703 -16.41 -22.92 -8.81
C ALA A 703 -16.23 -21.97 -9.99
N MET A 704 -17.35 -21.57 -10.61
CA MET A 704 -17.35 -20.47 -11.56
C MET A 704 -17.19 -19.15 -10.81
N VAL A 705 -16.44 -18.21 -11.39
CA VAL A 705 -16.27 -16.85 -10.89
C VAL A 705 -16.91 -15.86 -11.84
N ASN A 706 -17.44 -14.75 -11.33
CA ASN A 706 -17.99 -13.67 -12.14
C ASN A 706 -16.92 -12.61 -12.47
N VAL A 707 -15.68 -13.03 -12.67
CA VAL A 707 -14.52 -12.19 -12.95
C VAL A 707 -14.01 -12.55 -14.34
N SER A 708 -14.19 -11.67 -15.32
CA SER A 708 -13.60 -11.85 -16.66
C SER A 708 -12.12 -11.51 -16.65
N ASP A 709 -11.37 -12.00 -17.65
CA ASP A 709 -9.93 -11.77 -17.81
C ASP A 709 -9.15 -11.95 -16.49
N VAL A 710 -9.36 -13.10 -15.84
CA VAL A 710 -8.74 -13.41 -14.54
C VAL A 710 -7.23 -13.15 -14.62
N GLY A 711 -6.75 -12.20 -13.82
CA GLY A 711 -5.36 -11.80 -13.77
C GLY A 711 -4.57 -12.51 -12.69
N ALA A 712 -5.16 -12.71 -11.50
CA ALA A 712 -4.47 -13.33 -10.37
C ALA A 712 -5.42 -14.03 -9.39
N VAL A 713 -4.83 -14.94 -8.61
CA VAL A 713 -5.45 -15.53 -7.43
C VAL A 713 -4.47 -15.44 -6.27
N ASP A 714 -4.97 -15.04 -5.10
CA ASP A 714 -4.21 -15.15 -3.86
C ASP A 714 -5.06 -15.81 -2.78
N VAL A 715 -4.37 -16.42 -1.82
CA VAL A 715 -5.00 -17.28 -0.81
C VAL A 715 -4.39 -17.01 0.55
N LEU A 716 -5.25 -16.78 1.53
CA LEU A 716 -4.90 -16.51 2.92
C LEU A 716 -5.56 -17.52 3.84
N ARG A 717 -4.76 -18.29 4.57
CA ARG A 717 -5.26 -19.21 5.60
C ARG A 717 -5.69 -18.40 6.82
N SER A 718 -6.93 -18.57 7.25
CA SER A 718 -7.44 -17.97 8.49
C SER A 718 -6.71 -18.57 9.70
N ARG A 719 -6.23 -17.73 10.62
CA ARG A 719 -5.75 -18.19 11.93
C ARG A 719 -6.94 -18.39 12.86
N SER A 720 -7.85 -19.28 12.49
CA SER A 720 -8.90 -19.74 13.40
C SER A 720 -8.23 -20.44 14.59
N ALA A 721 -8.70 -20.16 15.81
CA ALA A 721 -8.27 -20.88 17.01
C ALA A 721 -8.83 -22.32 17.04
N ASP A 722 -9.88 -22.60 16.24
CA ASP A 722 -10.45 -23.93 16.08
C ASP A 722 -9.62 -24.74 15.08
N VAL A 723 -8.99 -25.79 15.57
CA VAL A 723 -7.97 -26.60 14.87
C VAL A 723 -8.57 -27.43 13.72
N ASP A 724 -9.89 -27.66 13.74
CA ASP A 724 -10.53 -28.70 12.92
C ASP A 724 -11.07 -28.21 11.56
N ALA A 725 -11.14 -26.90 11.30
CA ALA A 725 -11.53 -26.36 10.00
C ALA A 725 -10.58 -25.24 9.56
N SER A 726 -9.73 -25.52 8.57
CA SER A 726 -8.93 -24.48 7.94
C SER A 726 -9.80 -23.70 6.95
N GLU A 727 -10.43 -22.64 7.45
CA GLU A 727 -11.02 -21.62 6.59
C GLU A 727 -9.91 -20.90 5.81
N VAL A 728 -10.11 -20.82 4.50
CA VAL A 728 -9.16 -20.24 3.57
C VAL A 728 -9.86 -19.17 2.75
N LEU A 729 -9.42 -17.93 2.91
CA LEU A 729 -9.91 -16.81 2.11
C LEU A 729 -9.18 -16.82 0.76
N CYS A 730 -9.92 -16.94 -0.32
CA CYS A 730 -9.40 -16.87 -1.68
C CYS A 730 -9.94 -15.64 -2.38
N CYS A 731 -9.06 -14.87 -3.03
CA CYS A 731 -9.44 -13.69 -3.80
C CYS A 731 -9.00 -13.84 -5.26
N VAL A 732 -9.95 -13.68 -6.17
CA VAL A 732 -9.74 -13.71 -7.63
C VAL A 732 -9.96 -12.29 -8.16
N VAL A 733 -9.02 -11.80 -8.97
CA VAL A 733 -9.08 -10.47 -9.59
C VAL A 733 -8.88 -10.55 -11.11
N GLY A 734 -9.49 -9.61 -11.82
CA GLY A 734 -9.46 -9.47 -13.29
C GLY A 734 -10.27 -8.22 -13.66
N GLU A 735 -11.13 -8.31 -14.66
CA GLU A 735 -12.25 -7.37 -14.84
C GLU A 735 -13.33 -7.65 -13.80
N GLY A 736 -13.07 -7.21 -12.57
CA GLY A 736 -13.86 -7.52 -11.39
C GLY A 736 -13.02 -8.13 -10.28
N MET A 737 -13.67 -8.38 -9.15
CA MET A 737 -13.05 -8.99 -7.98
C MET A 737 -14.10 -9.83 -7.26
N GLN A 738 -13.72 -11.03 -6.86
CA GLN A 738 -14.58 -11.91 -6.09
C GLN A 738 -13.77 -12.60 -4.99
N MET A 739 -14.37 -12.72 -3.79
CA MET A 739 -13.80 -13.48 -2.69
C MET A 739 -14.63 -14.71 -2.38
N PHE A 740 -13.92 -15.76 -1.97
CA PHE A 740 -14.48 -17.04 -1.55
C PHE A 740 -13.94 -17.38 -0.16
N ASN A 741 -14.81 -17.87 0.71
CA ASN A 741 -14.38 -18.59 1.90
C ASN A 741 -14.40 -20.09 1.56
N LEU A 742 -13.22 -20.67 1.39
CA LEU A 742 -13.05 -22.08 1.10
C LEU A 742 -12.87 -22.83 2.43
N VAL A 743 -13.66 -23.88 2.63
CA VAL A 743 -13.46 -24.83 3.71
C VAL A 743 -12.68 -25.99 3.10
N LEU A 744 -11.42 -26.14 3.50
CA LEU A 744 -10.52 -27.21 3.04
C LEU A 744 -10.68 -28.49 3.85
#